data_AF-A0A0W0V2C3-F1
#
_entry.id   AF-A0A0W0V2C3-F1
#
_cell.length_a   1.000
_cell.length_b   1.000
_cell.length_c   1.000
_cell.angle_alpha   90.00
_cell.angle_beta   90.00
_cell.angle_gamma   90.00
#
_symmetry.space_group_name_H-M   'P 1'
#
loop_
_entity.id
_entity.type
_entity.pdbx_description
1 polymer ?
#
loop_
_entity_poly.entity_id
_entity_poly.type
_entity_poly.pdbx_seq_one_letter_code
_entity_poly.pdbx_strand_id
1 'polypeptide(L)'
;MLIKEIQELVEVLAKSNDLENFDKKLVDRLQNQFAHRMGDDKFTKNDLKIVKLIFQDRWQTVIDTPYDYMQNMQGINQIWIGIARLLTKENPSLTVIQLLCPTVKNTRDSNNFSLLANISDFTHLYLGDDDQSVYELSGFIKHLIRAKDQLSTYSSNFKQLRAVTVKELARIHRSHNTKNVLFINKVRYQNAWAYLNKQLFPKLQAKGEIPAHLFPSFLELIKLYFDACSKTASFIQFKQQFLSWLKHLMQCPIDDVNAFYGVVLNFKQQKKYMLELLIDIHNAKDFTLAEHFLTIGQYLNQFNPAYVLHEEKSLLSVYQKLQTGPYFSLKKFMQLVNKLNANESELIKEKIAELLCIAEEVGEISGLLIQKLSEIYSMRWTCIKASEKDYTRMPFGENESWIRLAQYLAGAKKIPANYYRFIMPTLRQDVEPVFSCLITDYPLSHFILSEDETQLILLDVCVCNHKTNGTFRYCREEKLVSLTQIELLRLPFADRQFISYYDRCVLKEQMQIPVSLKTLEEVRVLVNGSFYSKGLSYLGEYNAKEYRTSAIAYQRFYEYYSKINPVEKEALNQQRIVYNGVEKTFKDLLKEVEDNECITSAALYFAQFVMDYAPYFKFSNELEKNIKVDVDTMRKNSAQLIPSDYEVLSQKEAKERCLLIFISLLTVSLPAFVFKNIEFWDLHRKVNDRVKHIFDLILPMVENNDFRNSRFIYARIMEEHIKPLIEENGGLLSRLCSSNPLKLWSLNVKENRPLDFKYSLLELEHILQFLFFLRTHPSYKQLKLDDIIDELIKIGTQEHSSLEKYIRANIAFVNYLNGSSPEISEWMDLLADFQYEFVKKDFFFQCLTYIENRLNLIKQDSGKRFLFLWDKKPRLTFVFPPQLSIDICASSNFCEFIMRLKQSLHKEELDLTDKDISHMTDYLRSLDCPILTPSQAREESWENKSDYFSAMLEGNV
;
A
#
# COMPACT_ATOMS: atom_id res chain seq x y z
N MET A 1 -64.06 3.44 34.21
CA MET A 1 -63.75 2.06 33.79
C MET A 1 -62.26 1.72 33.88
N LEU A 2 -61.33 2.42 33.21
CA LEU A 2 -59.89 2.08 33.27
C LEU A 2 -59.30 2.03 34.70
N ILE A 3 -59.68 2.97 35.59
CA ILE A 3 -59.19 3.00 36.98
C ILE A 3 -59.65 1.77 37.76
N LYS A 4 -60.90 1.34 37.58
CA LYS A 4 -61.43 0.12 38.19
C LYS A 4 -60.66 -1.12 37.76
N GLU A 5 -60.36 -1.26 36.47
CA GLU A 5 -59.60 -2.41 35.94
C GLU A 5 -58.14 -2.42 36.44
N ILE A 6 -57.53 -1.23 36.61
CA ILE A 6 -56.20 -1.10 37.22
C ILE A 6 -56.25 -1.50 38.71
N GLN A 7 -57.25 -1.04 39.48
CA GLN A 7 -57.46 -1.47 40.88
C GLN A 7 -57.65 -2.99 40.97
N GLU A 8 -58.49 -3.53 40.08
CA GLU A 8 -58.62 -4.92 39.63
C GLU A 8 -57.30 -5.71 39.74
N LEU A 9 -56.38 -5.35 38.84
CA LEU A 9 -55.09 -6.02 38.68
C LEU A 9 -54.11 -5.74 39.80
N VAL A 10 -54.15 -4.55 40.40
CA VAL A 10 -53.27 -4.19 41.54
C VAL A 10 -53.64 -5.00 42.79
N GLU A 11 -54.93 -5.26 43.04
CA GLU A 11 -55.36 -6.15 44.12
C GLU A 11 -54.90 -7.59 43.90
N VAL A 12 -55.00 -8.09 42.66
CA VAL A 12 -54.48 -9.42 42.30
C VAL A 12 -52.97 -9.49 42.53
N LEU A 13 -52.25 -8.44 42.15
CA LEU A 13 -50.80 -8.34 42.37
C LEU A 13 -50.46 -8.33 43.86
N ALA A 14 -51.19 -7.55 44.67
CA ALA A 14 -50.98 -7.45 46.11
C ALA A 14 -51.28 -8.75 46.88
N LYS A 15 -52.21 -9.58 46.38
CA LYS A 15 -52.58 -10.88 46.97
C LYS A 15 -51.67 -12.03 46.50
N SER A 16 -50.70 -11.77 45.63
CA SER A 16 -49.78 -12.80 45.13
C SER A 16 -48.75 -13.19 46.20
N ASN A 17 -48.67 -14.48 46.52
CA ASN A 17 -47.74 -15.00 47.53
C ASN A 17 -46.27 -14.96 47.10
N ASP A 18 -46.00 -14.90 45.79
CA ASP A 18 -44.65 -14.96 45.20
C ASP A 18 -44.03 -13.57 44.96
N LEU A 19 -44.58 -12.50 45.56
CA LEU A 19 -44.17 -11.14 45.26
C LEU A 19 -42.79 -10.81 45.86
N GLU A 20 -41.85 -10.44 44.98
CA GLU A 20 -40.53 -9.95 45.37
C GLU A 20 -40.60 -8.62 46.13
N ASN A 21 -39.58 -8.34 46.95
CA ASN A 21 -39.53 -7.12 47.77
C ASN A 21 -39.57 -5.82 46.94
N PHE A 22 -38.99 -5.82 45.74
CA PHE A 22 -39.07 -4.67 44.85
C PHE A 22 -40.50 -4.50 44.29
N ASP A 23 -41.16 -5.58 43.90
CA ASP A 23 -42.53 -5.54 43.39
C ASP A 23 -43.52 -5.09 44.48
N LYS A 24 -43.34 -5.51 45.74
CA LYS A 24 -44.13 -5.02 46.90
C LYS A 24 -44.12 -3.49 47.00
N LYS A 25 -42.93 -2.88 46.97
CA LYS A 25 -42.78 -1.41 47.05
C LYS A 25 -43.48 -0.69 45.88
N LEU A 26 -43.46 -1.29 44.69
CA LEU A 26 -44.09 -0.72 43.50
C LEU A 26 -45.62 -0.87 43.55
N VAL A 27 -46.10 -2.00 44.07
CA VAL A 27 -47.53 -2.24 44.33
C VAL A 27 -48.08 -1.27 45.35
N ASP A 28 -47.38 -1.06 46.48
CA ASP A 28 -47.79 -0.10 47.50
C ASP A 28 -47.94 1.31 46.92
N ARG A 29 -47.02 1.70 46.01
CA ARG A 29 -47.11 2.98 45.29
C ARG A 29 -48.31 3.05 44.36
N LEU A 30 -48.64 1.96 43.64
CA LEU A 30 -49.85 1.90 42.81
C LEU A 30 -51.11 1.95 43.67
N GLN A 31 -51.16 1.20 44.77
CA GLN A 31 -52.28 1.19 45.71
C GLN A 31 -52.50 2.59 46.29
N ASN A 32 -51.47 3.24 46.82
CA ASN A 32 -51.59 4.60 47.35
C ASN A 32 -52.05 5.61 46.29
N GLN A 33 -51.61 5.47 45.03
CA GLN A 33 -52.02 6.36 43.94
C GLN A 33 -53.52 6.20 43.60
N PHE A 34 -54.07 4.99 43.66
CA PHE A 34 -55.43 4.69 43.23
C PHE A 34 -56.41 4.40 44.39
N ALA A 35 -55.97 4.38 45.65
CA ALA A 35 -56.79 4.02 46.82
C ALA A 35 -58.00 4.96 47.05
N HIS A 36 -57.85 6.24 46.73
CA HIS A 36 -58.88 7.26 46.94
C HIS A 36 -59.65 7.62 45.67
N ARG A 37 -59.40 6.92 44.56
CA ARG A 37 -60.04 7.17 43.26
C ARG A 37 -61.26 6.28 43.09
N MET A 38 -62.37 6.86 42.65
CA MET A 38 -63.57 6.10 42.29
C MET A 38 -63.35 5.42 40.94
N GLY A 39 -63.89 4.20 40.72
CA GLY A 39 -63.66 3.43 39.49
C GLY A 39 -64.11 4.12 38.19
N ASP A 40 -65.00 5.11 38.30
CA ASP A 40 -65.51 5.93 37.19
C ASP A 40 -64.73 7.24 36.97
N ASP A 41 -63.73 7.53 37.80
CA ASP A 41 -62.85 8.68 37.62
C ASP A 41 -62.13 8.62 36.26
N LYS A 42 -61.87 9.80 35.68
CA LYS A 42 -61.09 9.91 34.44
C LYS A 42 -59.61 9.65 34.73
N PHE A 43 -58.98 8.78 33.94
CA PHE A 43 -57.53 8.60 34.00
C PHE A 43 -56.80 9.83 33.44
N THR A 44 -55.96 10.46 34.25
CA THR A 44 -55.32 11.75 33.89
C THR A 44 -53.93 11.56 33.29
N LYS A 45 -53.40 12.60 32.64
CA LYS A 45 -52.00 12.63 32.19
C LYS A 45 -51.01 12.50 33.36
N ASN A 46 -51.37 12.97 34.55
CA ASN A 46 -50.54 12.83 35.75
C ASN A 46 -50.51 11.37 36.24
N ASP A 47 -51.65 10.68 36.22
CA ASP A 47 -51.74 9.24 36.53
C ASP A 47 -50.83 8.44 35.58
N LEU A 48 -50.89 8.73 34.27
CA LEU A 48 -50.00 8.11 33.28
C LEU A 48 -48.52 8.35 33.58
N LYS A 49 -48.15 9.57 33.98
CA LYS A 49 -46.76 9.92 34.31
C LYS A 49 -46.25 9.12 35.52
N ILE A 50 -47.07 9.00 36.56
CA ILE A 50 -46.72 8.23 37.77
C ILE A 50 -46.58 6.74 37.45
N VAL A 51 -47.52 6.18 36.68
CA VAL A 51 -47.46 4.77 36.29
C VAL A 51 -46.23 4.49 35.42
N LYS A 52 -45.88 5.39 34.49
CA LYS A 52 -44.63 5.27 33.71
C LYS A 52 -43.38 5.23 34.59
N LEU A 53 -43.32 6.05 35.64
CA LEU A 53 -42.20 6.03 36.58
C LEU A 53 -42.13 4.68 37.32
N ILE A 54 -43.27 4.11 37.70
CA ILE A 54 -43.33 2.79 38.35
C ILE A 54 -42.83 1.68 37.42
N PHE A 55 -43.25 1.69 36.15
CA PHE A 55 -42.71 0.75 35.16
C PHE A 55 -41.21 0.94 34.90
N GLN A 56 -40.73 2.19 34.91
CA GLN A 56 -39.31 2.50 34.77
C GLN A 56 -38.50 1.95 35.95
N ASP A 57 -38.96 2.17 37.18
CA ASP A 57 -38.32 1.67 38.39
C ASP A 57 -38.29 0.13 38.42
N ARG A 58 -39.39 -0.50 37.97
CA ARG A 58 -39.43 -1.97 37.80
C ARG A 58 -38.42 -2.42 36.78
N TRP A 59 -38.42 -1.82 35.59
CA TRP A 59 -37.56 -2.22 34.48
C TRP A 59 -36.08 -2.18 34.86
N GLN A 60 -35.64 -1.12 35.56
CA GLN A 60 -34.27 -1.01 36.07
C GLN A 60 -33.88 -2.13 37.03
N THR A 61 -34.86 -2.75 37.70
CA THR A 61 -34.64 -3.84 38.66
C THR A 61 -34.70 -5.21 37.99
N VAL A 62 -35.57 -5.39 37.00
CA VAL A 62 -35.86 -6.73 36.43
C VAL A 62 -35.12 -7.06 35.15
N ILE A 63 -34.57 -6.05 34.44
CA ILE A 63 -33.78 -6.26 33.22
C ILE A 63 -32.67 -7.28 33.46
N ASP A 64 -32.53 -8.23 32.53
CA ASP A 64 -31.49 -9.27 32.60
C ASP A 64 -31.57 -10.17 33.88
N THR A 65 -32.75 -10.26 34.51
CA THR A 65 -33.05 -11.17 35.63
C THR A 65 -34.14 -12.20 35.25
N PRO A 66 -34.43 -13.22 36.08
CA PRO A 66 -35.57 -14.13 35.84
C PRO A 66 -36.95 -13.43 35.74
N TYR A 67 -37.06 -12.18 36.20
CA TYR A 67 -38.27 -11.34 36.14
C TYR A 67 -38.32 -10.45 34.89
N ASP A 68 -37.38 -10.58 33.95
CA ASP A 68 -37.37 -9.85 32.69
C ASP A 68 -38.56 -10.29 31.80
N TYR A 69 -39.34 -9.31 31.31
CA TYR A 69 -40.52 -9.56 30.46
C TYR A 69 -40.19 -10.31 29.16
N MET A 70 -38.97 -10.15 28.64
CA MET A 70 -38.52 -10.83 27.41
C MET A 70 -38.01 -12.25 27.68
N GLN A 71 -37.82 -12.63 28.95
CA GLN A 71 -37.41 -13.98 29.33
C GLN A 71 -38.58 -14.79 29.89
N ASN A 72 -39.49 -14.15 30.63
CA ASN A 72 -40.62 -14.82 31.26
C ASN A 72 -41.86 -13.92 31.25
N MET A 73 -42.94 -14.37 30.61
CA MET A 73 -44.23 -13.67 30.61
C MET A 73 -45.24 -14.22 31.63
N GLN A 74 -44.87 -15.25 32.40
CA GLN A 74 -45.76 -15.94 33.32
C GLN A 74 -45.70 -15.35 34.73
N GLY A 75 -46.62 -15.78 35.60
CA GLY A 75 -46.69 -15.37 37.00
C GLY A 75 -46.91 -13.87 37.15
N ILE A 76 -46.10 -13.22 37.98
CA ILE A 76 -46.19 -11.78 38.28
C ILE A 76 -46.07 -10.92 37.02
N ASN A 77 -45.23 -11.32 36.05
CA ASN A 77 -45.06 -10.58 34.81
C ASN A 77 -46.36 -10.56 33.98
N GLN A 78 -47.20 -11.59 34.05
CA GLN A 78 -48.48 -11.62 33.35
C GLN A 78 -49.41 -10.49 33.82
N ILE A 79 -49.41 -10.20 35.13
CA ILE A 79 -50.25 -9.16 35.73
C ILE A 79 -49.74 -7.78 35.31
N TRP A 80 -48.41 -7.54 35.38
CA TRP A 80 -47.80 -6.29 34.90
C TRP A 80 -48.03 -6.05 33.40
N ILE A 81 -47.95 -7.10 32.57
CA ILE A 81 -48.29 -7.05 31.14
C ILE A 81 -49.77 -6.72 30.94
N GLY A 82 -50.66 -7.27 31.79
CA GLY A 82 -52.08 -6.95 31.81
C GLY A 82 -52.34 -5.46 32.04
N ILE A 83 -51.72 -4.89 33.08
CA ILE A 83 -51.79 -3.45 33.40
C ILE A 83 -51.30 -2.63 32.20
N ALA A 84 -50.19 -3.03 31.58
CA ALA A 84 -49.65 -2.32 30.43
C ALA A 84 -50.58 -2.34 29.21
N ARG A 85 -51.20 -3.48 28.90
CA ARG A 85 -52.17 -3.61 27.79
C ARG A 85 -53.37 -2.69 27.97
N LEU A 86 -53.92 -2.60 29.18
CA LEU A 86 -55.03 -1.70 29.50
C LEU A 86 -54.64 -0.24 29.26
N LEU A 87 -53.48 0.17 29.74
CA LEU A 87 -52.99 1.56 29.61
C LEU A 87 -52.75 1.97 28.17
N THR A 88 -52.25 1.06 27.33
CA THR A 88 -51.98 1.34 25.91
C THR A 88 -53.24 1.35 25.05
N LYS A 89 -54.29 0.61 25.44
CA LYS A 89 -55.59 0.65 24.76
C LYS A 89 -56.20 2.06 24.80
N GLU A 90 -56.01 2.75 25.92
CA GLU A 90 -56.50 4.12 26.15
C GLU A 90 -55.50 5.20 25.68
N ASN A 91 -54.27 4.82 25.32
CA ASN A 91 -53.21 5.73 24.86
C ASN A 91 -52.50 5.19 23.62
N PRO A 92 -53.06 5.38 22.41
CA PRO A 92 -52.54 4.78 21.17
C PRO A 92 -51.13 5.22 20.77
N SER A 93 -50.61 6.30 21.38
CA SER A 93 -49.24 6.79 21.15
C SER A 93 -48.16 5.97 21.87
N LEU A 94 -48.55 5.02 22.74
CA LEU A 94 -47.63 4.15 23.48
C LEU A 94 -47.88 2.69 23.11
N THR A 95 -46.80 1.97 22.81
CA THR A 95 -46.86 0.52 22.64
C THR A 95 -46.68 -0.19 23.98
N VAL A 96 -47.22 -1.41 24.11
CA VAL A 96 -47.10 -2.20 25.35
C VAL A 96 -45.63 -2.38 25.74
N ILE A 97 -44.77 -2.60 24.75
CA ILE A 97 -43.34 -2.78 24.97
C ILE A 97 -42.64 -1.51 25.45
N GLN A 98 -42.99 -0.34 24.92
CA GLN A 98 -42.44 0.94 25.39
C GLN A 98 -42.90 1.31 26.80
N LEU A 99 -44.03 0.76 27.26
CA LEU A 99 -44.46 0.92 28.64
C LEU A 99 -43.73 -0.05 29.58
N LEU A 100 -43.64 -1.32 29.20
CA LEU A 100 -42.95 -2.34 29.99
C LEU A 100 -41.43 -2.12 30.07
N CYS A 101 -40.84 -1.65 28.97
CA CYS A 101 -39.42 -1.39 28.81
C CYS A 101 -39.22 0.08 28.38
N PRO A 102 -39.28 1.05 29.32
CA PRO A 102 -39.25 2.48 28.97
C PRO A 102 -37.98 2.98 28.29
N THR A 103 -36.90 2.19 28.30
CA THR A 103 -35.66 2.51 27.58
C THR A 103 -35.79 2.29 26.07
N VAL A 104 -36.80 1.54 25.61
CA VAL A 104 -36.98 1.16 24.21
C VAL A 104 -37.44 2.33 23.36
N LYS A 105 -36.67 2.65 22.31
CA LYS A 105 -36.93 3.78 21.42
C LYS A 105 -37.40 3.37 20.02
N ASN A 106 -36.99 2.21 19.52
CA ASN A 106 -37.37 1.78 18.19
C ASN A 106 -38.82 1.28 18.16
N THR A 107 -39.53 1.56 17.06
CA THR A 107 -40.90 1.07 16.80
C THR A 107 -40.93 -0.07 15.80
N ARG A 108 -39.80 -0.31 15.12
CA ARG A 108 -39.58 -1.37 14.14
C ARG A 108 -38.28 -2.12 14.45
N ASP A 109 -38.28 -3.41 14.19
CA ASP A 109 -37.07 -4.25 14.23
C ASP A 109 -36.13 -3.87 13.07
N SER A 110 -34.85 -3.63 13.38
CA SER A 110 -33.83 -3.25 12.40
C SER A 110 -33.38 -4.36 11.45
N ASN A 111 -33.64 -5.62 11.78
CA ASN A 111 -33.26 -6.77 10.95
C ASN A 111 -34.34 -7.13 9.91
N ASN A 112 -35.63 -6.91 10.21
CA ASN A 112 -36.74 -7.33 9.33
C ASN A 112 -37.80 -6.26 9.05
N PHE A 113 -37.68 -5.06 9.63
CA PHE A 113 -38.61 -3.93 9.52
C PHE A 113 -40.05 -4.19 10.01
N SER A 114 -40.27 -5.27 10.76
CA SER A 114 -41.57 -5.58 11.38
C SER A 114 -41.91 -4.55 12.46
N LEU A 115 -43.21 -4.28 12.63
CA LEU A 115 -43.70 -3.38 13.68
C LEU A 115 -43.68 -4.12 15.03
N LEU A 116 -42.93 -3.59 15.99
CA LEU A 116 -42.85 -4.17 17.34
C LEU A 116 -44.18 -4.09 18.10
N ALA A 117 -45.05 -3.15 17.71
CA ALA A 117 -46.40 -3.00 18.26
C ALA A 117 -47.29 -4.24 18.04
N ASN A 118 -46.99 -5.05 17.01
CA ASN A 118 -47.81 -6.21 16.64
C ASN A 118 -47.43 -7.49 17.41
N ILE A 119 -46.39 -7.43 18.25
CA ILE A 119 -45.85 -8.61 18.93
C ILE A 119 -46.57 -8.80 20.26
N SER A 120 -47.31 -9.90 20.37
CA SER A 120 -48.10 -10.25 21.56
C SER A 120 -47.31 -11.08 22.58
N ASP A 121 -46.28 -11.79 22.12
CA ASP A 121 -45.39 -12.63 22.91
C ASP A 121 -43.98 -12.04 22.91
N PHE A 122 -43.61 -11.42 24.03
CA PHE A 122 -42.33 -10.77 24.26
C PHE A 122 -41.17 -11.74 24.44
N THR A 123 -41.42 -13.04 24.65
CA THR A 123 -40.35 -14.03 24.72
C THR A 123 -39.70 -14.32 23.36
N HIS A 124 -40.29 -13.81 22.27
CA HIS A 124 -39.69 -13.76 20.94
C HIS A 124 -38.78 -12.55 20.73
N LEU A 125 -38.57 -11.72 21.75
CA LEU A 125 -37.79 -10.50 21.66
C LEU A 125 -36.49 -10.61 22.45
N TYR A 126 -35.51 -9.81 22.08
CA TYR A 126 -34.33 -9.55 22.89
C TYR A 126 -33.93 -8.07 22.81
N LEU A 127 -33.32 -7.59 23.88
CA LEU A 127 -32.81 -6.24 23.98
C LEU A 127 -31.39 -6.14 23.42
N GLY A 128 -31.16 -5.13 22.58
CA GLY A 128 -29.88 -4.79 21.97
C GLY A 128 -28.82 -4.32 22.95
N ASP A 129 -27.59 -4.25 22.48
CA ASP A 129 -26.43 -3.81 23.28
C ASP A 129 -26.62 -2.41 23.91
N ASP A 130 -27.31 -1.52 23.20
CA ASP A 130 -27.59 -0.13 23.59
C ASP A 130 -28.66 0.02 24.70
N ASP A 131 -29.27 -1.09 25.12
CA ASP A 131 -30.39 -1.16 26.05
C ASP A 131 -31.63 -0.34 25.64
N GLN A 132 -31.68 0.09 24.38
CA GLN A 132 -32.70 0.99 23.82
C GLN A 132 -33.39 0.43 22.59
N SER A 133 -32.83 -0.63 22.00
CA SER A 133 -33.37 -1.26 20.80
C SER A 133 -33.83 -2.66 21.08
N VAL A 134 -35.01 -3.01 20.57
CA VAL A 134 -35.55 -4.37 20.66
C VAL A 134 -35.59 -5.02 19.29
N TYR A 135 -35.26 -6.30 19.27
CA TYR A 135 -35.18 -7.11 18.06
C TYR A 135 -36.04 -8.35 18.23
N GLU A 136 -36.67 -8.79 17.14
CA GLU A 136 -37.38 -10.05 17.07
C GLU A 136 -36.39 -11.18 16.76
N LEU A 137 -36.41 -12.25 17.54
CA LEU A 137 -35.58 -13.44 17.31
C LEU A 137 -35.83 -14.02 15.92
N SER A 138 -37.08 -14.05 15.45
CA SER A 138 -37.40 -14.55 14.10
C SER A 138 -36.84 -13.64 13.00
N GLY A 139 -36.87 -12.32 13.21
CA GLY A 139 -36.28 -11.31 12.34
C GLY A 139 -34.77 -11.44 12.26
N PHE A 140 -34.12 -11.57 13.41
CA PHE A 140 -32.70 -11.82 13.54
C PHE A 140 -32.27 -13.09 12.80
N ILE A 141 -32.94 -14.23 13.01
CA ILE A 141 -32.59 -15.48 12.31
C ILE A 141 -32.79 -15.35 10.79
N LYS A 142 -33.87 -14.70 10.32
CA LYS A 142 -34.07 -14.44 8.88
C LYS A 142 -32.95 -13.57 8.30
N HIS A 143 -32.48 -12.58 9.06
CA HIS A 143 -31.32 -11.77 8.68
C HIS A 143 -30.06 -12.63 8.54
N LEU A 144 -29.76 -13.47 9.53
CA LEU A 144 -28.58 -14.36 9.46
C LEU A 144 -28.58 -15.27 8.23
N ILE A 145 -29.74 -15.82 7.88
CA ILE A 145 -29.90 -16.65 6.67
C ILE A 145 -29.62 -15.83 5.40
N ARG A 146 -30.12 -14.59 5.31
CA ARG A 146 -29.85 -13.68 4.18
C ARG A 146 -28.39 -13.26 4.13
N ALA A 147 -27.77 -13.03 5.28
CA ALA A 147 -26.37 -12.66 5.44
C ALA A 147 -25.40 -13.86 5.29
N LYS A 148 -25.86 -14.97 4.69
CA LYS A 148 -25.06 -16.18 4.44
C LYS A 148 -24.37 -16.71 5.70
N ASP A 149 -25.10 -16.83 6.80
CA ASP A 149 -24.60 -17.37 8.07
C ASP A 149 -23.49 -16.49 8.69
N GLN A 150 -23.50 -15.17 8.46
CA GLN A 150 -22.68 -14.20 9.19
C GLN A 150 -23.41 -13.77 10.47
N LEU A 151 -22.81 -13.95 11.65
CA LEU A 151 -23.42 -13.57 12.94
C LEU A 151 -23.36 -12.05 13.14
N SER A 152 -24.29 -11.34 12.50
CA SER A 152 -24.36 -9.88 12.47
C SER A 152 -25.76 -9.34 12.75
N THR A 153 -25.85 -8.07 13.10
CA THR A 153 -27.12 -7.34 13.27
C THR A 153 -26.96 -5.86 12.93
N TYR A 154 -28.07 -5.17 12.65
CA TYR A 154 -28.07 -3.73 12.40
C TYR A 154 -28.10 -2.93 13.70
N SER A 155 -27.32 -1.85 13.73
CA SER A 155 -27.41 -0.83 14.77
C SER A 155 -28.80 -0.19 14.84
N SER A 156 -29.11 0.40 15.99
CA SER A 156 -30.41 1.01 16.32
C SER A 156 -30.88 2.11 15.36
N ASN A 157 -29.96 2.70 14.60
CA ASN A 157 -30.24 3.71 13.58
C ASN A 157 -30.43 3.13 12.16
N PHE A 158 -30.48 1.81 11.98
CA PHE A 158 -30.61 1.10 10.69
C PHE A 158 -29.47 1.35 9.68
N LYS A 159 -28.37 2.02 10.07
CA LYS A 159 -27.35 2.47 9.13
C LYS A 159 -26.14 1.54 9.03
N GLN A 160 -25.80 0.81 10.08
CA GLN A 160 -24.55 0.07 10.14
C GLN A 160 -24.77 -1.38 10.55
N LEU A 161 -24.28 -2.29 9.72
CA LEU A 161 -24.15 -3.70 10.06
C LEU A 161 -22.95 -3.87 11.00
N ARG A 162 -23.12 -4.62 12.10
CA ARG A 162 -22.05 -4.95 13.05
C ARG A 162 -22.13 -6.41 13.48
N ALA A 163 -21.06 -6.92 14.10
CA ALA A 163 -21.09 -8.20 14.78
C ALA A 163 -22.08 -8.17 15.97
N VAL A 164 -22.67 -9.32 16.28
CA VAL A 164 -23.53 -9.47 17.47
C VAL A 164 -22.64 -9.45 18.72
N THR A 165 -22.99 -8.62 19.70
CA THR A 165 -22.19 -8.47 20.92
C THR A 165 -22.36 -9.67 21.85
N VAL A 166 -21.38 -9.90 22.73
CA VAL A 166 -21.48 -10.92 23.79
C VAL A 166 -22.68 -10.67 24.71
N LYS A 167 -23.04 -9.40 24.96
CA LYS A 167 -24.21 -9.02 25.76
C LYS A 167 -25.53 -9.46 25.11
N GLU A 168 -25.68 -9.21 23.81
CA GLU A 168 -26.83 -9.69 23.04
C GLU A 168 -26.88 -11.21 22.97
N LEU A 169 -25.73 -11.86 22.74
CA LEU A 169 -25.64 -13.32 22.76
C LEU A 169 -25.99 -13.89 24.12
N ALA A 170 -25.61 -13.24 25.22
CA ALA A 170 -26.00 -13.66 26.57
C ALA A 170 -27.52 -13.60 26.78
N ARG A 171 -28.18 -12.57 26.23
CA ARG A 171 -29.66 -12.43 26.26
C ARG A 171 -30.36 -13.49 25.42
N ILE A 172 -29.87 -13.71 24.19
CA ILE A 172 -30.37 -14.77 23.30
C ILE A 172 -30.09 -16.16 23.91
N HIS A 173 -28.95 -16.33 24.59
CA HIS A 173 -28.64 -17.57 25.29
C HIS A 173 -29.68 -17.81 26.38
N ARG A 174 -29.95 -16.85 27.27
CA ARG A 174 -30.91 -17.01 28.39
C ARG A 174 -32.34 -17.37 27.96
N SER A 175 -32.77 -16.97 26.76
CA SER A 175 -34.08 -17.37 26.22
C SER A 175 -34.16 -18.87 25.85
N HIS A 176 -33.08 -19.66 25.96
CA HIS A 176 -33.12 -21.11 25.77
C HIS A 176 -34.12 -21.84 26.68
N ASN A 177 -34.44 -21.26 27.84
CA ASN A 177 -35.39 -21.81 28.81
C ASN A 177 -36.85 -21.62 28.41
N THR A 178 -37.15 -20.80 27.40
CA THR A 178 -38.51 -20.65 26.87
C THR A 178 -38.76 -21.70 25.78
N LYS A 179 -39.95 -22.31 25.77
CA LYS A 179 -40.35 -23.34 24.79
C LYS A 179 -40.72 -22.71 23.42
N ASN A 180 -39.87 -21.82 22.92
CA ASN A 180 -40.12 -21.04 21.70
C ASN A 180 -39.62 -21.78 20.46
N VAL A 181 -40.38 -22.78 20.06
CA VAL A 181 -40.05 -23.64 18.91
C VAL A 181 -39.95 -22.80 17.63
N LEU A 182 -38.82 -22.89 16.94
CA LEU A 182 -38.59 -22.25 15.65
C LEU A 182 -38.67 -23.28 14.52
N PHE A 183 -39.33 -22.91 13.41
CA PHE A 183 -39.36 -23.70 12.19
C PHE A 183 -38.60 -22.96 11.08
N ILE A 184 -37.48 -23.54 10.64
CA ILE A 184 -36.63 -22.99 9.58
C ILE A 184 -36.42 -24.09 8.54
N ASN A 185 -36.80 -23.84 7.29
CA ASN A 185 -36.73 -24.82 6.20
C ASN A 185 -37.35 -26.18 6.57
N LYS A 186 -38.51 -26.16 7.25
CA LYS A 186 -39.23 -27.35 7.77
C LYS A 186 -38.49 -28.14 8.87
N VAL A 187 -37.32 -27.68 9.34
CA VAL A 187 -36.63 -28.25 10.50
C VAL A 187 -37.08 -27.56 11.78
N ARG A 188 -37.39 -28.36 12.80
CA ARG A 188 -37.83 -27.90 14.11
C ARG A 188 -36.64 -27.70 15.05
N TYR A 189 -36.46 -26.49 15.56
CA TYR A 189 -35.49 -26.14 16.59
C TYR A 189 -36.21 -25.80 17.90
N GLN A 190 -35.62 -26.16 19.03
CA GLN A 190 -36.24 -25.93 20.35
C GLN A 190 -36.37 -24.44 20.68
N ASN A 191 -35.38 -23.64 20.29
CA ASN A 191 -35.28 -22.20 20.50
C ASN A 191 -34.24 -21.61 19.52
N ALA A 192 -34.06 -20.28 19.55
CA ALA A 192 -33.07 -19.57 18.72
C ALA A 192 -31.64 -20.07 18.97
N TRP A 193 -31.27 -20.26 20.23
CA TRP A 193 -29.94 -20.74 20.59
C TRP A 193 -29.61 -22.12 20.00
N ALA A 194 -30.57 -23.04 20.02
CA ALA A 194 -30.42 -24.37 19.42
C ALA A 194 -30.19 -24.32 17.91
N TYR A 195 -30.79 -23.35 17.21
CA TYR A 195 -30.49 -23.09 15.80
C TYR A 195 -29.06 -22.58 15.63
N LEU A 196 -28.68 -21.54 16.39
CA LEU A 196 -27.34 -20.95 16.30
C LEU A 196 -26.25 -22.01 16.56
N ASN A 197 -26.40 -22.80 17.62
CA ASN A 197 -25.45 -23.85 17.98
C ASN A 197 -25.34 -24.97 16.92
N LYS A 198 -26.47 -25.41 16.35
CA LYS A 198 -26.46 -26.53 15.39
C LYS A 198 -26.10 -26.13 13.96
N GLN A 199 -26.49 -24.94 13.52
CA GLN A 199 -26.40 -24.54 12.10
C GLN A 199 -25.37 -23.46 11.82
N LEU A 200 -25.14 -22.55 12.79
CA LEU A 200 -24.34 -21.35 12.59
C LEU A 200 -22.93 -21.50 13.17
N PHE A 201 -22.83 -21.81 14.47
CA PHE A 201 -21.55 -21.88 15.19
C PHE A 201 -20.50 -22.77 14.53
N PRO A 202 -20.83 -23.96 13.97
CA PRO A 202 -19.86 -24.80 13.27
C PRO A 202 -19.21 -24.14 12.04
N LYS A 203 -19.82 -23.09 11.49
CA LYS A 203 -19.35 -22.38 10.28
C LYS A 203 -18.62 -21.09 10.59
N LEU A 204 -18.69 -20.60 11.83
CA LEU A 204 -18.21 -19.26 12.18
C LEU A 204 -16.69 -19.14 12.06
N GLN A 205 -15.92 -20.15 12.50
CA GLN A 205 -14.45 -20.11 12.48
C GLN A 205 -13.89 -19.90 11.06
N ALA A 206 -14.56 -20.40 10.03
CA ALA A 206 -14.11 -20.32 8.64
C ALA A 206 -14.48 -18.99 7.93
N LYS A 207 -15.09 -18.02 8.64
CA LYS A 207 -15.59 -16.78 8.03
C LYS A 207 -14.52 -15.71 7.84
N GLY A 208 -13.53 -15.65 8.71
CA GLY A 208 -12.50 -14.61 8.73
C GLY A 208 -11.25 -15.07 9.46
N GLU A 209 -10.39 -14.12 9.80
CA GLU A 209 -9.16 -14.38 10.53
C GLU A 209 -9.35 -14.20 12.03
N ILE A 210 -8.57 -14.92 12.83
CA ILE A 210 -8.63 -14.77 14.27
C ILE A 210 -7.89 -13.45 14.64
N PRO A 211 -8.51 -12.53 15.40
CA PRO A 211 -7.93 -11.23 15.75
C PRO A 211 -6.79 -11.38 16.78
N ALA A 212 -5.66 -11.92 16.35
CA ALA A 212 -4.52 -12.28 17.21
C ALA A 212 -3.90 -11.08 17.93
N HIS A 213 -4.02 -9.87 17.38
CA HIS A 213 -3.58 -8.62 18.00
C HIS A 213 -4.27 -8.33 19.34
N LEU A 214 -5.43 -8.95 19.61
CA LEU A 214 -6.12 -8.85 20.90
C LEU A 214 -5.66 -9.88 21.93
N PHE A 215 -4.80 -10.83 21.55
CA PHE A 215 -4.38 -11.92 22.44
C PHE A 215 -3.44 -11.47 23.56
N PRO A 216 -2.47 -10.57 23.35
CA PRO A 216 -1.67 -10.01 24.45
C PRO A 216 -2.54 -9.36 25.52
N SER A 217 -3.50 -8.52 25.13
CA SER A 217 -4.42 -7.90 26.09
C SER A 217 -5.37 -8.91 26.74
N PHE A 218 -5.71 -10.01 26.05
CA PHE A 218 -6.48 -11.10 26.66
C PHE A 218 -5.66 -11.92 27.67
N LEU A 219 -4.35 -12.10 27.45
CA LEU A 219 -3.44 -12.69 28.45
C LEU A 219 -3.33 -11.80 29.68
N GLU A 220 -3.24 -10.48 29.50
CA GLU A 220 -3.25 -9.54 30.63
C GLU A 220 -4.56 -9.62 31.43
N LEU A 221 -5.71 -9.84 30.77
CA LEU A 221 -6.97 -10.11 31.47
C LEU A 221 -6.93 -11.42 32.28
N ILE A 222 -6.32 -12.47 31.75
CA ILE A 222 -6.13 -13.75 32.47
C ILE A 222 -5.26 -13.53 33.70
N LYS A 223 -4.13 -12.83 33.55
CA LYS A 223 -3.24 -12.47 34.66
C LYS A 223 -3.98 -11.65 35.71
N LEU A 224 -4.70 -10.60 35.29
CA LEU A 224 -5.49 -9.75 36.17
C LEU A 224 -6.53 -10.54 36.96
N TYR A 225 -7.19 -11.52 36.34
CA TYR A 225 -8.15 -12.39 37.03
C TYR A 225 -7.48 -13.20 38.15
N PHE A 226 -6.36 -13.87 37.89
CA PHE A 226 -5.68 -14.70 38.89
C PHE A 226 -4.98 -13.86 39.98
N ASP A 227 -4.43 -12.70 39.61
CA ASP A 227 -3.93 -11.70 40.56
C ASP A 227 -5.06 -11.22 41.49
N ALA A 228 -6.23 -10.93 40.93
CA ALA A 228 -7.37 -10.48 41.72
C ALA A 228 -7.92 -11.55 42.66
N CYS A 229 -7.90 -12.83 42.24
CA CYS A 229 -8.26 -13.95 43.10
C CYS A 229 -7.33 -14.09 44.32
N SER A 230 -6.05 -13.72 44.17
CA SER A 230 -5.03 -13.94 45.21
C SER A 230 -4.78 -12.74 46.13
N LYS A 231 -5.04 -11.50 45.67
CA LYS A 231 -4.58 -10.25 46.33
C LYS A 231 -5.70 -9.34 46.87
N THR A 232 -6.88 -9.87 47.20
CA THR A 232 -8.06 -9.08 47.68
C THR A 232 -8.52 -7.97 46.71
N ALA A 233 -8.19 -8.07 45.41
CA ALA A 233 -8.64 -7.08 44.44
C ALA A 233 -10.11 -7.26 44.07
N SER A 234 -10.76 -6.20 43.60
CA SER A 234 -12.20 -6.23 43.31
C SER A 234 -12.48 -6.91 41.97
N PHE A 235 -13.35 -7.92 41.96
CA PHE A 235 -13.90 -8.54 40.74
C PHE A 235 -14.47 -7.50 39.76
N ILE A 236 -14.93 -6.35 40.28
CA ILE A 236 -15.42 -5.21 39.48
C ILE A 236 -14.34 -4.67 38.55
N GLN A 237 -13.08 -4.57 38.99
CA GLN A 237 -11.98 -4.06 38.16
C GLN A 237 -11.69 -5.00 36.99
N PHE A 238 -11.59 -6.31 37.27
CA PHE A 238 -11.49 -7.33 36.21
C PHE A 238 -12.65 -7.21 35.22
N LYS A 239 -13.88 -7.07 35.73
CA LYS A 239 -15.08 -6.96 34.89
C LYS A 239 -15.05 -5.74 33.98
N GLN A 240 -14.63 -4.59 34.50
CA GLN A 240 -14.49 -3.36 33.70
C GLN A 240 -13.47 -3.53 32.58
N GLN A 241 -12.32 -4.14 32.86
CA GLN A 241 -11.29 -4.40 31.85
C GLN A 241 -11.77 -5.40 30.79
N PHE A 242 -12.48 -6.46 31.19
CA PHE A 242 -13.08 -7.40 30.26
C PHE A 242 -14.10 -6.72 29.33
N LEU A 243 -14.95 -5.83 29.87
CA LEU A 243 -15.90 -5.06 29.05
C LEU A 243 -15.19 -4.08 28.11
N SER A 244 -14.07 -3.49 28.51
CA SER A 244 -13.23 -2.66 27.64
C SER A 244 -12.64 -3.49 26.49
N TRP A 245 -12.12 -4.67 26.80
CA TRP A 245 -11.59 -5.59 25.81
C TRP A 245 -12.65 -6.05 24.80
N LEU A 246 -13.88 -6.33 25.25
CA LEU A 246 -14.98 -6.63 24.34
C LEU A 246 -15.31 -5.48 23.38
N LYS A 247 -15.17 -4.22 23.81
CA LYS A 247 -15.33 -3.06 22.91
C LYS A 247 -14.27 -3.05 21.82
N HIS A 248 -13.02 -3.39 22.14
CA HIS A 248 -11.95 -3.53 21.15
C HIS A 248 -12.24 -4.69 20.17
N LEU A 249 -12.72 -5.84 20.67
CA LEU A 249 -13.16 -6.92 19.80
C LEU A 249 -14.26 -6.48 18.82
N MET A 250 -15.21 -5.64 19.27
CA MET A 250 -16.28 -5.13 18.39
C MET A 250 -15.81 -4.08 17.37
N GLN A 251 -14.57 -3.60 17.46
CA GLN A 251 -13.96 -2.73 16.45
C GLN A 251 -13.34 -3.52 15.29
N CYS A 252 -13.12 -4.83 15.46
CA CYS A 252 -12.63 -5.72 14.41
C CYS A 252 -13.68 -5.96 13.31
N PRO A 253 -13.26 -6.39 12.10
CA PRO A 253 -14.17 -6.85 11.06
C PRO A 253 -15.16 -7.92 11.56
N ILE A 254 -16.39 -7.89 11.04
CA ILE A 254 -17.47 -8.80 11.46
C ILE A 254 -17.05 -10.27 11.31
N ASP A 255 -16.38 -10.59 10.20
CA ASP A 255 -15.94 -11.95 9.90
C ASP A 255 -14.85 -12.44 10.86
N ASP A 256 -13.98 -11.56 11.34
CA ASP A 256 -12.92 -11.90 12.30
C ASP A 256 -13.48 -12.12 13.71
N VAL A 257 -14.45 -11.27 14.12
CA VAL A 257 -15.20 -11.48 15.37
C VAL A 257 -15.93 -12.83 15.33
N ASN A 258 -16.56 -13.15 14.20
CA ASN A 258 -17.21 -14.44 14.00
C ASN A 258 -16.20 -15.59 14.04
N ALA A 259 -15.06 -15.44 13.38
CA ALA A 259 -13.99 -16.44 13.39
C ALA A 259 -13.54 -16.75 14.83
N PHE A 260 -13.32 -15.71 15.62
CA PHE A 260 -12.97 -15.81 17.03
C PHE A 260 -14.07 -16.50 17.87
N TYR A 261 -15.33 -16.09 17.71
CA TYR A 261 -16.47 -16.73 18.38
C TYR A 261 -16.60 -18.22 18.05
N GLY A 262 -16.31 -18.60 16.81
CA GLY A 262 -16.40 -19.96 16.30
C GLY A 262 -15.29 -20.91 16.76
N VAL A 263 -14.26 -20.42 17.46
CA VAL A 263 -13.17 -21.25 17.98
C VAL A 263 -13.71 -22.34 18.91
N VAL A 264 -13.39 -23.60 18.62
CA VAL A 264 -13.81 -24.76 19.42
C VAL A 264 -12.76 -25.09 20.47
N LEU A 265 -13.19 -25.16 21.73
CA LEU A 265 -12.39 -25.41 22.92
C LEU A 265 -12.82 -26.70 23.62
N ASN A 266 -11.88 -27.41 24.23
CA ASN A 266 -12.16 -28.57 25.06
C ASN A 266 -12.26 -28.13 26.53
N PHE A 267 -13.47 -27.83 26.98
CA PHE A 267 -13.78 -27.35 28.33
C PHE A 267 -14.40 -28.49 29.14
N LYS A 268 -13.74 -28.95 30.21
CA LYS A 268 -14.22 -30.06 31.08
C LYS A 268 -14.68 -31.29 30.27
N GLN A 269 -13.88 -31.70 29.28
CA GLN A 269 -14.15 -32.83 28.36
C GLN A 269 -15.35 -32.62 27.41
N GLN A 270 -15.92 -31.41 27.37
CA GLN A 270 -16.98 -31.03 26.44
C GLN A 270 -16.45 -30.03 25.42
N LYS A 271 -16.94 -30.12 24.18
CA LYS A 271 -16.68 -29.11 23.16
C LYS A 271 -17.56 -27.90 23.45
N LYS A 272 -16.94 -26.74 23.65
CA LYS A 272 -17.60 -25.43 23.74
C LYS A 272 -16.99 -24.47 22.75
N TYR A 273 -17.78 -23.53 22.27
CA TYR A 273 -17.31 -22.41 21.46
C TYR A 273 -16.74 -21.30 22.35
N MET A 274 -15.76 -20.55 21.84
CA MET A 274 -15.18 -19.39 22.54
C MET A 274 -16.25 -18.40 22.99
N LEU A 275 -17.26 -18.14 22.14
CA LEU A 275 -18.38 -17.26 22.48
C LEU A 275 -19.12 -17.71 23.75
N GLU A 276 -19.23 -19.02 24.00
CA GLU A 276 -19.93 -19.54 25.18
C GLU A 276 -19.14 -19.23 26.45
N LEU A 277 -17.81 -19.33 26.40
CA LEU A 277 -16.94 -18.95 27.51
C LEU A 277 -17.01 -17.44 27.75
N LEU A 278 -17.04 -16.62 26.69
CA LEU A 278 -17.19 -15.16 26.83
C LEU A 278 -18.53 -14.77 27.46
N ILE A 279 -19.62 -15.48 27.12
CA ILE A 279 -20.94 -15.29 27.74
C ILE A 279 -20.88 -15.65 29.23
N ASP A 280 -20.24 -16.77 29.59
CA ASP A 280 -20.06 -17.18 30.99
C ASP A 280 -19.26 -16.10 31.76
N ILE A 281 -18.16 -15.60 31.19
CA ILE A 281 -17.36 -14.51 31.77
C ILE A 281 -18.18 -13.22 31.89
N HIS A 282 -18.99 -12.89 30.88
CA HIS A 282 -19.89 -11.73 30.89
C HIS A 282 -21.00 -11.86 31.95
N ASN A 283 -21.46 -13.06 32.26
CA ASN A 283 -22.51 -13.28 33.26
C ASN A 283 -21.99 -13.42 34.70
N ALA A 284 -20.72 -13.78 34.87
CA ALA A 284 -20.12 -13.98 36.18
C ALA A 284 -20.17 -12.72 37.06
N LYS A 285 -20.44 -12.93 38.35
CA LYS A 285 -20.51 -11.90 39.40
C LYS A 285 -19.41 -12.06 40.45
N ASP A 286 -18.62 -13.14 40.35
CA ASP A 286 -17.61 -13.56 41.31
C ASP A 286 -16.46 -14.33 40.62
N PHE A 287 -15.49 -14.77 41.41
CA PHE A 287 -14.28 -15.45 40.95
C PHE A 287 -14.47 -16.95 40.65
N THR A 288 -15.53 -17.34 39.94
CA THR A 288 -15.82 -18.74 39.57
C THR A 288 -15.30 -19.18 38.19
N LEU A 289 -14.45 -18.36 37.55
CA LEU A 289 -14.02 -18.48 36.15
C LEU A 289 -12.65 -19.14 35.93
N ALA A 290 -12.02 -19.72 36.97
CA ALA A 290 -10.66 -20.25 36.88
C ALA A 290 -10.49 -21.26 35.73
N GLU A 291 -11.39 -22.23 35.60
CA GLU A 291 -11.38 -23.22 34.52
C GLU A 291 -11.56 -22.60 33.13
N HIS A 292 -12.34 -21.53 33.01
CA HIS A 292 -12.51 -20.80 31.75
C HIS A 292 -11.20 -20.19 31.30
N PHE A 293 -10.50 -19.50 32.21
CA PHE A 293 -9.22 -18.88 31.91
C PHE A 293 -8.08 -19.87 31.72
N LEU A 294 -8.07 -21.01 32.41
CA LEU A 294 -7.15 -22.11 32.12
C LEU A 294 -7.36 -22.65 30.70
N THR A 295 -8.62 -22.83 30.29
CA THR A 295 -8.96 -23.32 28.94
C THR A 295 -8.57 -22.31 27.86
N ILE A 296 -8.87 -21.02 28.07
CA ILE A 296 -8.48 -19.95 27.15
C ILE A 296 -6.96 -19.82 27.10
N GLY A 297 -6.27 -19.83 28.24
CA GLY A 297 -4.81 -19.80 28.31
C GLY A 297 -4.15 -20.97 27.57
N GLN A 298 -4.72 -22.17 27.68
CA GLN A 298 -4.28 -23.33 26.89
C GLN A 298 -4.43 -23.08 25.39
N TYR A 299 -5.57 -22.54 24.96
CA TYR A 299 -5.81 -22.22 23.55
C TYR A 299 -4.84 -21.15 23.03
N LEU A 300 -4.65 -20.04 23.76
CA LEU A 300 -3.74 -18.97 23.36
C LEU A 300 -2.30 -19.50 23.20
N ASN A 301 -1.84 -20.36 24.11
CA ASN A 301 -0.51 -20.96 24.01
C ASN A 301 -0.40 -21.99 22.87
N GLN A 302 -1.48 -22.74 22.58
CA GLN A 302 -1.53 -23.62 21.42
C GLN A 302 -1.52 -22.84 20.10
N PHE A 303 -2.18 -21.69 20.06
CA PHE A 303 -2.16 -20.79 18.92
C PHE A 303 -0.75 -20.26 18.68
N ASN A 304 -0.14 -19.63 19.70
CA ASN A 304 1.23 -19.14 19.65
C ASN A 304 1.99 -19.50 20.96
N PRO A 305 2.97 -20.43 20.90
CA PRO A 305 3.77 -20.87 22.05
C PRO A 305 4.57 -19.77 22.74
N ALA A 306 4.73 -18.60 22.13
CA ALA A 306 5.35 -17.43 22.75
C ALA A 306 4.47 -16.82 23.85
N TYR A 307 3.15 -17.07 23.82
CA TYR A 307 2.21 -16.56 24.81
C TYR A 307 2.28 -17.35 26.12
N VAL A 308 3.23 -16.96 26.97
CA VAL A 308 3.52 -17.56 28.28
C VAL A 308 3.56 -16.48 29.36
N LEU A 309 2.71 -16.63 30.38
CA LEU A 309 2.69 -15.81 31.59
C LEU A 309 3.58 -16.47 32.65
N HIS A 310 4.88 -16.18 32.63
CA HIS A 310 5.86 -16.81 33.54
C HIS A 310 5.60 -16.56 35.02
N GLU A 311 4.96 -15.45 35.35
CA GLU A 311 4.67 -15.06 36.73
C GLU A 311 3.42 -15.76 37.28
N GLU A 312 2.56 -16.30 36.42
CA GLU A 312 1.26 -16.85 36.81
C GLU A 312 1.34 -18.36 37.09
N LYS A 313 1.38 -18.69 38.38
CA LYS A 313 1.49 -20.09 38.84
C LYS A 313 0.30 -20.95 38.42
N SER A 314 -0.88 -20.36 38.27
CA SER A 314 -2.11 -21.08 37.92
C SER A 314 -2.03 -21.74 36.53
N LEU A 315 -1.24 -21.18 35.61
CA LEU A 315 -1.07 -21.69 34.25
C LEU A 315 0.09 -22.70 34.10
N LEU A 316 0.86 -22.97 35.16
CA LEU A 316 2.02 -23.87 35.06
C LEU A 316 1.64 -25.28 34.61
N SER A 317 0.49 -25.80 35.06
CA SER A 317 -0.03 -27.10 34.65
C SER A 317 -0.35 -27.16 33.14
N VAL A 318 -0.85 -26.04 32.59
CA VAL A 318 -1.10 -25.87 31.16
C VAL A 318 0.22 -25.90 30.39
N TYR A 319 1.21 -25.11 30.81
CA TYR A 319 2.52 -25.05 30.15
C TYR A 319 3.29 -26.36 30.24
N GLN A 320 3.20 -27.07 31.37
CA GLN A 320 3.80 -28.39 31.54
C GLN A 320 3.18 -29.40 30.57
N LYS A 321 1.85 -29.43 30.45
CA LYS A 321 1.13 -30.30 29.52
C LYS A 321 1.50 -30.03 28.06
N LEU A 322 1.68 -28.76 27.70
CA LEU A 322 2.04 -28.34 26.34
C LEU A 322 3.55 -28.39 26.06
N GLN A 323 4.38 -28.59 27.08
CA GLN A 323 5.85 -28.52 27.00
C GLN A 323 6.35 -27.18 26.45
N THR A 324 5.75 -26.09 26.92
CA THR A 324 6.06 -24.71 26.52
C THR A 324 6.61 -23.90 27.70
N GLY A 325 7.18 -22.74 27.40
CA GLY A 325 7.67 -21.83 28.43
C GLY A 325 8.77 -22.45 29.30
N PRO A 326 8.66 -22.40 30.64
CA PRO A 326 9.61 -23.05 31.55
C PRO A 326 9.78 -24.56 31.36
N TYR A 327 8.83 -25.23 30.69
CA TYR A 327 8.83 -26.67 30.46
C TYR A 327 9.28 -27.06 29.04
N PHE A 328 9.81 -26.11 28.27
CA PHE A 328 10.37 -26.40 26.96
C PHE A 328 11.68 -27.20 27.09
N SER A 329 11.62 -28.49 26.78
CA SER A 329 12.72 -29.44 26.97
C SER A 329 13.61 -29.58 25.74
N LEU A 330 14.85 -30.03 25.94
CA LEU A 330 15.78 -30.37 24.85
C LEU A 330 15.16 -31.39 23.87
N LYS A 331 14.48 -32.42 24.40
CA LYS A 331 13.78 -33.41 23.57
C LYS A 331 12.77 -32.75 22.62
N LYS A 332 11.99 -31.78 23.12
CA LYS A 332 11.01 -31.05 22.30
C LYS A 332 11.70 -30.12 21.30
N PHE A 333 12.78 -29.46 21.69
CA PHE A 333 13.62 -28.66 20.81
C PHE A 333 14.14 -29.48 19.63
N MET A 334 14.78 -30.63 19.88
CA MET A 334 15.28 -31.51 18.82
C MET A 334 14.16 -32.03 17.91
N GLN A 335 12.98 -32.33 18.46
CA GLN A 335 11.81 -32.71 17.65
C GLN A 335 11.35 -31.60 16.71
N LEU A 336 11.45 -30.34 17.12
CA LEU A 336 11.07 -29.19 16.29
C LEU A 336 12.16 -28.89 15.23
N VAL A 337 13.44 -28.98 15.60
CA VAL A 337 14.58 -28.84 14.69
C VAL A 337 14.53 -29.88 13.57
N ASN A 338 14.22 -31.14 13.88
CA ASN A 338 14.05 -32.20 12.89
C ASN A 338 12.87 -31.99 11.92
N LYS A 339 11.94 -31.06 12.21
CA LYS A 339 10.81 -30.73 11.33
C LYS A 339 11.05 -29.50 10.45
N LEU A 340 12.22 -28.88 10.55
CA LEU A 340 12.56 -27.72 9.74
C LEU A 340 12.68 -28.15 8.27
N ASN A 341 11.94 -27.49 7.39
CA ASN A 341 12.04 -27.71 5.95
C ASN A 341 13.20 -26.87 5.41
N ALA A 342 14.30 -27.52 5.04
CA ALA A 342 15.51 -26.89 4.53
C ALA A 342 15.79 -27.26 3.05
N ASN A 343 14.75 -27.46 2.25
CA ASN A 343 14.88 -27.88 0.85
C ASN A 343 15.55 -26.81 -0.05
N GLU A 344 15.62 -25.57 0.41
CA GLU A 344 16.27 -24.45 -0.27
C GLU A 344 17.80 -24.53 -0.31
N SER A 345 18.45 -25.31 0.57
CA SER A 345 19.91 -25.38 0.63
C SER A 345 20.41 -26.64 1.33
N GLU A 346 21.25 -27.42 0.64
CA GLU A 346 21.94 -28.58 1.24
C GLU A 346 22.85 -28.16 2.41
N LEU A 347 23.49 -26.98 2.31
CA LEU A 347 24.32 -26.45 3.39
C LEU A 347 23.51 -26.19 4.67
N ILE A 348 22.25 -25.76 4.55
CA ILE A 348 21.37 -25.57 5.72
C ILE A 348 21.02 -26.93 6.34
N LYS A 349 20.78 -27.97 5.53
CA LYS A 349 20.53 -29.34 6.03
C LYS A 349 21.74 -29.88 6.80
N GLU A 350 22.94 -29.70 6.26
CA GLU A 350 24.19 -30.08 6.94
C GLU A 350 24.33 -29.36 8.30
N LYS A 351 24.06 -28.05 8.34
CA LYS A 351 24.12 -27.26 9.59
C LYS A 351 23.06 -27.67 10.60
N ILE A 352 21.86 -28.07 10.16
CA ILE A 352 20.84 -28.63 11.04
C ILE A 352 21.31 -29.96 11.64
N ALA A 353 21.93 -30.83 10.84
CA ALA A 353 22.49 -32.08 11.34
C ALA A 353 23.61 -31.85 12.37
N GLU A 354 24.53 -30.90 12.09
CA GLU A 354 25.57 -30.46 13.04
C GLU A 354 24.95 -29.96 14.35
N LEU A 355 23.92 -29.11 14.27
CA LEU A 355 23.22 -28.58 15.46
C LEU A 355 22.60 -29.70 16.30
N LEU A 356 22.03 -30.73 15.67
CA LEU A 356 21.44 -31.87 16.37
C LEU A 356 22.49 -32.71 17.11
N CYS A 357 23.65 -32.95 16.50
CA CYS A 357 24.76 -33.63 17.17
C CYS A 357 25.24 -32.84 18.40
N ILE A 358 25.46 -31.52 18.26
CA ILE A 358 25.87 -30.66 19.38
C ILE A 358 24.79 -30.66 20.49
N ALA A 359 23.51 -30.68 20.11
CA ALA A 359 22.42 -30.72 21.07
C ALA A 359 22.42 -32.01 21.92
N GLU A 360 22.75 -33.15 21.32
CA GLU A 360 22.92 -34.42 22.04
C GLU A 360 24.10 -34.40 23.00
N GLU A 361 25.23 -33.81 22.59
CA GLU A 361 26.44 -33.69 23.41
C GLU A 361 26.25 -32.75 24.61
N VAL A 362 25.62 -31.59 24.40
CA VAL A 362 25.44 -30.57 25.45
C VAL A 362 24.37 -30.97 26.47
N GLY A 363 23.32 -31.67 26.03
CA GLY A 363 22.27 -32.16 26.94
C GLY A 363 21.29 -31.09 27.46
N GLU A 364 21.47 -29.82 27.09
CA GLU A 364 20.56 -28.72 27.42
C GLU A 364 20.44 -27.67 26.31
N ILE A 365 19.40 -26.83 26.37
CA ILE A 365 19.23 -25.68 25.45
C ILE A 365 20.12 -24.51 25.92
N SER A 366 21.41 -24.61 25.59
CA SER A 366 22.46 -23.66 25.97
C SER A 366 22.55 -22.44 25.03
N GLY A 367 23.26 -21.40 25.45
CA GLY A 367 23.51 -20.21 24.60
C GLY A 367 24.25 -20.54 23.30
N LEU A 368 25.13 -21.55 23.32
CA LEU A 368 25.84 -22.03 22.12
C LEU A 368 24.87 -22.59 21.07
N LEU A 369 23.89 -23.39 21.49
CA LEU A 369 22.87 -23.92 20.56
C LEU A 369 22.02 -22.81 19.96
N ILE A 370 21.66 -21.79 20.76
CA ILE A 370 20.89 -20.64 20.26
C ILE A 370 21.71 -19.83 19.25
N GLN A 371 23.00 -19.62 19.49
CA GLN A 371 23.89 -18.94 18.56
C GLN A 371 23.98 -19.71 17.22
N LYS A 372 24.24 -21.02 17.28
CA LYS A 372 24.29 -21.89 16.08
C LYS A 372 22.97 -21.90 15.31
N LEU A 373 21.85 -21.95 16.02
CA LEU A 373 20.53 -21.85 15.39
C LEU A 373 20.33 -20.46 14.74
N SER A 374 20.77 -19.38 15.38
CA SER A 374 20.70 -18.03 14.81
C SER A 374 21.49 -17.91 13.50
N GLU A 375 22.66 -18.56 13.41
CA GLU A 375 23.44 -18.65 12.16
C GLU A 375 22.62 -19.35 11.07
N ILE A 376 21.96 -20.47 11.39
CA ILE A 376 21.10 -21.20 10.45
C ILE A 376 19.93 -20.33 9.97
N TYR A 377 19.23 -19.62 10.86
CA TYR A 377 18.16 -18.71 10.46
C TYR A 377 18.66 -17.57 9.58
N SER A 378 19.86 -17.04 9.85
CA SER A 378 20.48 -15.99 9.04
C SER A 378 20.80 -16.49 7.63
N MET A 379 21.40 -17.69 7.52
CA MET A 379 21.65 -18.34 6.23
C MET A 379 20.34 -18.58 5.47
N ARG A 380 19.32 -19.11 6.15
CA ARG A 380 18.02 -19.31 5.54
C ARG A 380 17.41 -18.01 5.03
N TRP A 381 17.42 -16.96 5.84
CA TRP A 381 16.87 -15.66 5.46
C TRP A 381 17.52 -15.14 4.18
N THR A 382 18.85 -15.28 4.03
CA THR A 382 19.53 -14.89 2.79
C THR A 382 19.08 -15.68 1.56
N CYS A 383 18.67 -16.95 1.72
CA CYS A 383 18.17 -17.78 0.63
C CYS A 383 16.71 -17.46 0.24
N ILE A 384 15.88 -17.06 1.19
CA ILE A 384 14.43 -16.94 0.98
C ILE A 384 13.91 -15.51 0.89
N LYS A 385 14.68 -14.50 1.33
CA LYS A 385 14.26 -13.10 1.27
C LYS A 385 13.94 -12.70 -0.16
N ALA A 386 12.85 -11.94 -0.34
CA ALA A 386 12.33 -11.52 -1.64
C ALA A 386 11.92 -12.64 -2.63
N SER A 387 11.99 -13.92 -2.23
CA SER A 387 11.44 -15.06 -2.97
C SER A 387 9.98 -15.31 -2.58
N GLU A 388 9.30 -16.26 -3.23
CA GLU A 388 7.95 -16.70 -2.80
C GLU A 388 7.93 -17.31 -1.39
N LYS A 389 9.09 -17.81 -0.93
CA LYS A 389 9.25 -18.42 0.39
C LYS A 389 9.54 -17.41 1.50
N ASP A 390 9.52 -16.11 1.20
CA ASP A 390 9.67 -15.06 2.20
C ASP A 390 8.62 -15.20 3.32
N TYR A 391 9.01 -14.97 4.57
CA TYR A 391 8.13 -15.10 5.73
C TYR A 391 6.90 -14.18 5.66
N THR A 392 7.01 -12.99 5.04
CA THR A 392 5.87 -12.10 4.87
C THR A 392 4.96 -12.50 3.70
N ARG A 393 5.43 -13.38 2.79
CA ARG A 393 4.66 -13.82 1.62
C ARG A 393 4.00 -15.17 1.80
N MET A 394 4.65 -16.06 2.55
CA MET A 394 4.17 -17.42 2.81
C MET A 394 4.34 -17.75 4.29
N PRO A 395 3.53 -17.18 5.20
CA PRO A 395 3.65 -17.45 6.63
C PRO A 395 3.23 -18.88 7.04
N PHE A 396 2.49 -19.58 6.20
CA PHE A 396 2.05 -20.96 6.39
C PHE A 396 2.82 -21.94 5.49
N GLY A 397 2.67 -23.25 5.68
CA GLY A 397 3.34 -24.24 4.84
C GLY A 397 4.81 -24.41 5.21
N GLU A 398 5.75 -24.20 4.28
CA GLU A 398 7.17 -24.49 4.53
C GLU A 398 7.78 -23.65 5.65
N ASN A 399 7.30 -22.42 5.86
CA ASN A 399 7.77 -21.53 6.91
C ASN A 399 7.16 -21.83 8.29
N GLU A 400 6.11 -22.65 8.37
CA GLU A 400 5.37 -22.88 9.61
C GLU A 400 6.26 -23.51 10.69
N SER A 401 7.08 -24.50 10.34
CA SER A 401 7.98 -25.16 11.30
C SER A 401 9.08 -24.24 11.82
N TRP A 402 9.59 -23.35 10.95
CA TRP A 402 10.57 -22.32 11.30
C TRP A 402 9.98 -21.28 12.25
N ILE A 403 8.79 -20.75 11.96
CA ILE A 403 8.10 -19.80 12.83
C ILE A 403 7.77 -20.45 14.17
N ARG A 404 7.29 -21.70 14.14
CA ARG A 404 6.89 -22.43 15.35
C ARG A 404 8.08 -22.63 16.30
N LEU A 405 9.25 -23.04 15.81
CA LEU A 405 10.43 -23.20 16.66
C LEU A 405 10.83 -21.86 17.33
N ALA A 406 10.82 -20.77 16.57
CA ALA A 406 11.11 -19.43 17.10
C ALA A 406 10.11 -19.01 18.20
N GLN A 407 8.82 -19.30 18.02
CA GLN A 407 7.80 -19.04 19.05
C GLN A 407 8.04 -19.83 20.34
N TYR A 408 8.43 -21.12 20.25
CA TYR A 408 8.77 -21.92 21.44
C TYR A 408 10.00 -21.36 22.17
N LEU A 409 11.01 -20.93 21.42
CA LEU A 409 12.22 -20.31 21.99
C LEU A 409 11.91 -18.99 22.69
N ALA A 410 11.07 -18.14 22.09
CA ALA A 410 10.65 -16.87 22.68
C ALA A 410 9.82 -17.09 23.94
N GLY A 411 8.85 -18.02 23.89
CA GLY A 411 8.04 -18.40 25.06
C GLY A 411 8.89 -18.99 26.19
N ALA A 412 9.98 -19.68 25.88
CA ALA A 412 10.94 -20.19 26.85
C ALA A 412 11.96 -19.14 27.34
N LYS A 413 11.87 -17.88 26.87
CA LYS A 413 12.83 -16.80 27.13
C LYS A 413 14.27 -17.16 26.73
N LYS A 414 14.44 -17.99 25.69
CA LYS A 414 15.75 -18.32 25.10
C LYS A 414 16.18 -17.34 24.03
N ILE A 415 15.21 -16.63 23.44
CA ILE A 415 15.40 -15.49 22.54
C ILE A 415 14.46 -14.35 22.97
N PRO A 416 14.63 -13.12 22.47
CA PRO A 416 13.70 -12.02 22.74
C PRO A 416 12.25 -12.36 22.35
N ALA A 417 11.28 -11.69 22.99
CA ALA A 417 9.85 -11.89 22.72
C ALA A 417 9.48 -11.60 21.26
N ASN A 418 10.13 -10.61 20.65
CA ASN A 418 10.05 -10.33 19.23
C ASN A 418 10.83 -11.37 18.40
N TYR A 419 10.26 -12.56 18.27
CA TYR A 419 10.86 -13.65 17.50
C TYR A 419 10.90 -13.37 16.00
N TYR A 420 10.22 -12.33 15.48
CA TYR A 420 10.35 -11.93 14.07
C TYR A 420 11.79 -11.50 13.73
N ARG A 421 12.52 -10.87 14.66
CA ARG A 421 13.94 -10.55 14.47
C ARG A 421 14.85 -11.78 14.44
N PHE A 422 14.41 -12.87 15.06
CA PHE A 422 15.16 -14.13 15.01
C PHE A 422 14.99 -14.81 13.65
N ILE A 423 13.78 -14.77 13.07
CA ILE A 423 13.52 -15.38 11.75
C ILE A 423 13.94 -14.47 10.58
N MET A 424 13.91 -13.15 10.77
CA MET A 424 14.35 -12.13 9.82
C MET A 424 15.43 -11.23 10.46
N PRO A 425 16.70 -11.65 10.48
CA PRO A 425 17.77 -10.93 11.19
C PRO A 425 18.10 -9.53 10.66
N THR A 426 17.57 -9.14 9.49
CA THR A 426 17.71 -7.77 8.96
C THR A 426 16.82 -6.77 9.70
N LEU A 427 15.79 -7.23 10.42
CA LEU A 427 14.86 -6.37 11.14
C LEU A 427 15.51 -5.69 12.34
N ARG A 428 15.28 -4.38 12.44
CA ARG A 428 15.75 -3.52 13.55
C ARG A 428 14.62 -3.04 14.46
N GLN A 429 13.38 -3.28 14.05
CA GLN A 429 12.17 -2.86 14.74
C GLN A 429 11.70 -3.91 15.76
N ASP A 430 11.34 -3.45 16.96
CA ASP A 430 10.65 -4.27 17.97
C ASP A 430 9.16 -3.95 18.10
N VAL A 431 8.80 -2.68 17.90
CA VAL A 431 7.44 -2.17 18.08
C VAL A 431 6.96 -1.44 16.84
N GLU A 432 5.66 -1.47 16.59
CA GLU A 432 5.02 -0.61 15.60
C GLU A 432 4.77 0.78 16.22
N PRO A 433 5.27 1.88 15.62
CA PRO A 433 5.28 3.20 16.24
C PRO A 433 3.90 3.84 16.45
N VAL A 434 2.91 3.55 15.60
CA VAL A 434 1.59 4.20 15.68
C VAL A 434 0.72 3.59 16.78
N PHE A 435 0.64 2.27 16.87
CA PHE A 435 -0.12 1.55 17.88
C PHE A 435 0.69 1.24 19.14
N SER A 436 2.02 1.43 19.10
CA SER A 436 2.92 1.13 20.22
C SER A 436 2.80 -0.32 20.72
N CYS A 437 2.62 -1.25 19.79
CA CYS A 437 2.47 -2.68 20.06
C CYS A 437 3.70 -3.46 19.56
N LEU A 438 3.91 -4.68 20.04
CA LEU A 438 4.98 -5.54 19.49
C LEU A 438 4.58 -5.97 18.08
N ILE A 439 5.55 -5.99 17.16
CA ILE A 439 5.25 -6.45 15.78
C ILE A 439 4.75 -7.90 15.73
N THR A 440 5.12 -8.73 16.72
CA THR A 440 4.66 -10.12 16.89
C THR A 440 3.23 -10.26 17.39
N ASP A 441 2.56 -9.16 17.76
CA ASP A 441 1.14 -9.18 18.15
C ASP A 441 0.24 -9.36 16.92
N TYR A 442 0.73 -8.99 15.75
CA TYR A 442 0.04 -9.15 14.47
C TYR A 442 0.64 -10.30 13.65
N PRO A 443 -0.17 -11.04 12.87
CA PRO A 443 0.34 -12.08 11.99
C PRO A 443 1.15 -11.46 10.84
N LEU A 444 2.14 -12.20 10.33
CA LEU A 444 3.01 -11.73 9.24
C LEU A 444 2.25 -11.35 7.97
N SER A 445 1.06 -11.91 7.73
CA SER A 445 0.18 -11.54 6.61
C SER A 445 -0.32 -10.09 6.66
N HIS A 446 -0.25 -9.43 7.81
CA HIS A 446 -0.60 -8.02 7.97
C HIS A 446 0.55 -7.06 7.66
N PHE A 447 1.74 -7.60 7.39
CA PHE A 447 2.94 -6.81 7.15
C PHE A 447 3.43 -6.97 5.72
N ILE A 448 4.08 -5.92 5.23
CA ILE A 448 5.03 -6.01 4.13
C ILE A 448 6.40 -5.58 4.64
N LEU A 449 7.46 -6.17 4.09
CA LEU A 449 8.82 -5.75 4.39
C LEU A 449 9.10 -4.38 3.75
N SER A 450 9.83 -3.52 4.44
CA SER A 450 10.31 -2.24 3.91
C SER A 450 11.35 -2.42 2.81
N GLU A 451 11.48 -1.45 1.89
CA GLU A 451 12.44 -1.53 0.77
C GLU A 451 13.88 -1.84 1.22
N ASP A 452 14.31 -1.24 2.33
CA ASP A 452 15.64 -1.42 2.93
C ASP A 452 15.75 -2.69 3.81
N GLU A 453 14.68 -3.48 3.91
CA GLU A 453 14.60 -4.76 4.64
C GLU A 453 14.77 -4.64 6.17
N THR A 454 14.71 -3.43 6.73
CA THR A 454 14.98 -3.19 8.16
C THR A 454 13.72 -3.11 9.03
N GLN A 455 12.54 -2.95 8.44
CA GLN A 455 11.27 -2.71 9.12
C GLN A 455 10.12 -3.53 8.52
N LEU A 456 9.12 -3.84 9.33
CA LEU A 456 7.85 -4.40 8.89
C LEU A 456 6.79 -3.31 8.90
N ILE A 457 6.19 -3.05 7.74
CA ILE A 457 5.16 -2.04 7.55
C ILE A 457 3.81 -2.67 7.84
N LEU A 458 3.16 -2.26 8.94
CA LEU A 458 1.84 -2.75 9.32
C LEU A 458 0.77 -2.12 8.43
N LEU A 459 0.07 -2.93 7.63
CA LEU A 459 -0.92 -2.44 6.67
C LEU A 459 -2.20 -1.93 7.33
N ASP A 460 -2.53 -2.40 8.53
CA ASP A 460 -3.62 -1.83 9.34
C ASP A 460 -3.44 -0.33 9.56
N VAL A 461 -2.20 0.13 9.81
CA VAL A 461 -1.87 1.55 9.97
C VAL A 461 -2.11 2.30 8.67
N CYS A 462 -1.70 1.75 7.53
CA CYS A 462 -1.94 2.34 6.22
C CYS A 462 -3.44 2.52 5.94
N VAL A 463 -4.25 1.49 6.25
CA VAL A 463 -5.71 1.53 6.09
C VAL A 463 -6.33 2.56 7.03
N CYS A 464 -5.93 2.57 8.31
CA CYS A 464 -6.41 3.55 9.28
C CYS A 464 -6.07 4.98 8.85
N ASN A 465 -4.83 5.23 8.43
CA ASN A 465 -4.40 6.53 7.93
C ASN A 465 -5.18 6.93 6.68
N HIS A 466 -5.49 6.01 5.77
CA HIS A 466 -6.30 6.31 4.59
C HIS A 466 -7.74 6.68 4.98
N LYS A 467 -8.36 5.95 5.92
CA LYS A 467 -9.73 6.27 6.38
C LYS A 467 -9.81 7.63 7.08
N THR A 468 -8.78 8.02 7.83
CA THR A 468 -8.78 9.26 8.61
C THR A 468 -8.30 10.45 7.81
N ASN A 469 -7.25 10.28 7.00
CA ASN A 469 -6.51 11.35 6.36
C ASN A 469 -6.54 11.29 4.82
N GLY A 470 -7.20 10.29 4.22
CA GLY A 470 -7.29 10.10 2.77
C GLY A 470 -6.00 9.58 2.12
N THR A 471 -4.92 9.34 2.89
CA THR A 471 -3.63 8.92 2.34
C THR A 471 -3.24 7.51 2.80
N PHE A 472 -2.80 6.64 1.87
CA PHE A 472 -2.33 5.30 2.21
C PHE A 472 -0.83 5.33 2.53
N ARG A 473 -0.51 5.69 3.78
CA ARG A 473 0.86 5.96 4.26
C ARG A 473 1.13 5.27 5.59
N TYR A 474 2.41 5.03 5.89
CA TYR A 474 2.89 4.49 7.16
C TYR A 474 3.90 5.43 7.81
N CYS A 475 4.22 5.17 9.08
CA CYS A 475 5.19 5.96 9.84
C CYS A 475 6.58 5.31 9.77
N ARG A 476 7.59 6.05 9.27
CA ARG A 476 9.01 5.69 9.31
C ARG A 476 9.75 6.81 10.02
N GLU A 477 10.44 6.49 11.13
CA GLU A 477 11.21 7.47 11.92
C GLU A 477 10.40 8.74 12.25
N GLU A 478 9.17 8.56 12.74
CA GLU A 478 8.22 9.63 13.08
C GLU A 478 7.70 10.46 11.89
N LYS A 479 7.99 10.06 10.65
CA LYS A 479 7.50 10.71 9.43
C LYS A 479 6.52 9.82 8.68
N LEU A 480 5.41 10.42 8.22
CA LEU A 480 4.47 9.75 7.32
C LEU A 480 5.06 9.66 5.91
N VAL A 481 5.26 8.43 5.44
CA VAL A 481 5.83 8.11 4.13
C VAL A 481 4.87 7.25 3.30
N SER A 482 4.87 7.46 1.99
CA SER A 482 4.15 6.60 1.05
C SER A 482 4.90 5.29 0.85
N LEU A 483 4.16 4.23 0.48
CA LEU A 483 4.78 2.99 0.04
C LEU A 483 5.64 3.22 -1.20
N THR A 484 6.85 2.68 -1.20
CA THR A 484 7.71 2.70 -2.39
C THR A 484 7.20 1.70 -3.43
N GLN A 485 7.76 1.73 -4.65
CA GLN A 485 7.36 0.80 -5.70
C GLN A 485 7.66 -0.66 -5.32
N ILE A 486 8.79 -0.92 -4.66
CA ILE A 486 9.16 -2.25 -4.18
C ILE A 486 8.17 -2.71 -3.10
N GLU A 487 7.76 -1.81 -2.20
CA GLU A 487 6.78 -2.09 -1.16
C GLU A 487 5.38 -2.35 -1.75
N LEU A 488 4.96 -1.58 -2.76
CA LEU A 488 3.70 -1.82 -3.48
C LEU A 488 3.68 -3.18 -4.20
N LEU A 489 4.81 -3.62 -4.77
CA LEU A 489 4.94 -4.96 -5.36
C LEU A 489 4.84 -6.09 -4.32
N ARG A 490 5.02 -5.79 -3.03
CA ARG A 490 4.87 -6.75 -1.93
C ARG A 490 3.43 -6.85 -1.42
N LEU A 491 2.60 -5.82 -1.66
CA LEU A 491 1.21 -5.77 -1.20
C LEU A 491 0.35 -6.98 -1.65
N PRO A 492 0.48 -7.53 -2.89
CA PRO A 492 -0.28 -8.70 -3.34
C PRO A 492 -0.08 -9.98 -2.52
N PHE A 493 0.95 -10.03 -1.68
CA PHE A 493 1.22 -11.18 -0.82
C PHE A 493 0.70 -11.01 0.62
N ALA A 494 0.21 -9.82 0.96
CA ALA A 494 -0.44 -9.58 2.24
C ALA A 494 -1.83 -10.20 2.30
N ASP A 495 -2.48 -10.12 3.47
CA ASP A 495 -3.85 -10.59 3.61
C ASP A 495 -4.78 -9.92 2.59
N ARG A 496 -5.70 -10.72 2.05
CA ARG A 496 -6.61 -10.33 0.97
C ARG A 496 -7.41 -9.06 1.31
N GLN A 497 -7.69 -8.81 2.60
CA GLN A 497 -8.40 -7.62 3.02
C GLN A 497 -7.68 -6.33 2.64
N PHE A 498 -6.35 -6.29 2.75
CA PHE A 498 -5.55 -5.11 2.48
C PHE A 498 -5.46 -4.82 0.98
N ILE A 499 -5.23 -5.86 0.17
CA ILE A 499 -5.22 -5.76 -1.29
C ILE A 499 -6.60 -5.32 -1.78
N SER A 500 -7.66 -5.97 -1.28
CA SER A 500 -9.04 -5.62 -1.65
C SER A 500 -9.41 -4.20 -1.23
N TYR A 501 -8.85 -3.70 -0.12
CA TYR A 501 -9.03 -2.31 0.30
C TYR A 501 -8.27 -1.37 -0.63
N TYR A 502 -6.98 -1.63 -0.88
CA TYR A 502 -6.14 -0.83 -1.74
C TYR A 502 -6.70 -0.72 -3.16
N ASP A 503 -7.13 -1.82 -3.77
CA ASP A 503 -7.71 -1.82 -5.12
C ASP A 503 -9.03 -1.06 -5.18
N ARG A 504 -9.90 -1.21 -4.18
CA ARG A 504 -11.24 -0.61 -4.19
C ARG A 504 -11.26 0.85 -3.75
N CYS A 505 -10.41 1.20 -2.78
CA CYS A 505 -10.45 2.49 -2.09
C CYS A 505 -9.22 3.35 -2.38
N VAL A 506 -8.09 2.81 -2.81
CA VAL A 506 -6.90 3.63 -3.08
C VAL A 506 -6.70 3.80 -4.58
N LEU A 507 -6.59 2.69 -5.34
CA LEU A 507 -6.32 2.74 -6.79
C LEU A 507 -7.46 3.38 -7.60
N LYS A 508 -8.71 3.00 -7.33
CA LYS A 508 -9.88 3.63 -8.00
C LYS A 508 -9.99 5.12 -7.77
N GLU A 509 -9.43 5.55 -6.66
CA GLU A 509 -9.55 6.87 -6.06
C GLU A 509 -8.38 7.78 -6.51
N GLN A 510 -7.36 7.21 -7.19
CA GLN A 510 -6.22 7.90 -7.79
C GLN A 510 -6.45 8.39 -9.23
N MET A 511 -7.53 7.99 -9.91
CA MET A 511 -7.86 8.51 -11.24
C MET A 511 -8.49 9.91 -11.11
N GLN A 512 -7.63 10.93 -10.96
CA GLN A 512 -8.07 12.33 -11.01
C GLN A 512 -8.27 12.78 -12.45
N ILE A 513 -9.42 13.38 -12.74
CA ILE A 513 -9.68 14.03 -14.03
C ILE A 513 -8.77 15.26 -14.11
N PRO A 514 -7.91 15.42 -15.13
CA PRO A 514 -6.95 16.51 -15.15
C PRO A 514 -7.63 17.89 -15.32
N VAL A 515 -7.03 18.93 -14.76
CA VAL A 515 -7.45 20.33 -14.98
C VAL A 515 -6.52 21.05 -15.96
N SER A 516 -7.01 22.12 -16.57
CA SER A 516 -6.26 22.95 -17.50
C SER A 516 -5.23 23.85 -16.83
N LEU A 517 -4.20 24.23 -17.57
CA LEU A 517 -3.20 25.23 -17.18
C LEU A 517 -3.82 26.57 -16.83
N LYS A 518 -4.90 26.95 -17.51
CA LYS A 518 -5.64 28.18 -17.22
C LYS A 518 -6.25 28.14 -15.81
N THR A 519 -6.82 27.00 -15.41
CA THR A 519 -7.36 26.80 -14.06
C THR A 519 -6.24 26.90 -13.03
N LEU A 520 -5.09 26.24 -13.28
CA LEU A 520 -3.93 26.29 -12.40
C LEU A 520 -3.42 27.73 -12.20
N GLU A 521 -3.39 28.53 -13.27
CA GLU A 521 -2.96 29.93 -13.19
C GLU A 521 -3.94 30.81 -12.38
N GLU A 522 -5.25 30.64 -12.55
CA GLU A 522 -6.23 31.37 -11.74
C GLU A 522 -6.18 30.96 -10.26
N VAL A 523 -5.93 29.68 -9.96
CA VAL A 523 -5.67 29.23 -8.58
C VAL A 523 -4.36 29.79 -8.04
N ARG A 524 -3.30 29.88 -8.85
CA ARG A 524 -2.03 30.52 -8.45
C ARG A 524 -2.24 32.00 -8.09
N VAL A 525 -3.04 32.73 -8.88
CA VAL A 525 -3.41 34.11 -8.58
C VAL A 525 -4.18 34.19 -7.26
N LEU A 526 -5.12 33.27 -7.02
CA LEU A 526 -5.85 33.18 -5.76
C LEU A 526 -4.89 33.00 -4.57
N VAL A 527 -3.95 32.05 -4.66
CA VAL A 527 -2.93 31.82 -3.63
C VAL A 527 -2.11 33.09 -3.36
N ASN A 528 -1.61 33.73 -4.41
CA ASN A 528 -0.76 34.92 -4.29
C ASN A 528 -1.48 36.11 -3.65
N GLY A 529 -2.81 36.19 -3.80
CA GLY A 529 -3.62 37.25 -3.20
C GLY A 529 -4.17 36.92 -1.82
N SER A 530 -4.09 35.66 -1.36
CA SER A 530 -4.75 35.19 -0.13
C SER A 530 -3.80 34.62 0.93
N PHE A 531 -2.60 34.19 0.54
CA PHE A 531 -1.59 33.70 1.47
C PHE A 531 -0.89 34.86 2.18
N TYR A 532 -1.02 34.87 3.51
CA TYR A 532 -0.24 35.75 4.39
C TYR A 532 0.34 34.98 5.56
N SER A 533 1.62 35.19 5.81
CA SER A 533 2.44 34.48 6.80
C SER A 533 1.90 34.56 8.24
N LYS A 534 1.25 35.69 8.58
CA LYS A 534 0.62 35.91 9.89
C LYS A 534 -0.53 34.96 10.15
N GLY A 535 -1.29 34.56 9.13
CA GLY A 535 -2.40 33.61 9.31
C GLY A 535 -1.95 32.19 9.70
N LEU A 536 -0.64 31.90 9.64
CA LEU A 536 -0.05 30.66 10.17
C LEU A 536 0.24 30.70 11.68
N SER A 537 0.10 31.86 12.34
CA SER A 537 0.22 31.95 13.80
C SER A 537 -1.14 31.91 14.47
N TYR A 538 -1.20 31.21 15.61
CA TYR A 538 -2.35 31.26 16.51
C TYR A 538 -2.59 32.73 16.92
N LEU A 539 -3.79 33.26 16.67
CA LEU A 539 -4.19 34.68 16.83
C LEU A 539 -3.61 35.67 15.80
N GLY A 540 -3.03 35.19 14.69
CA GLY A 540 -2.56 36.07 13.62
C GLY A 540 -3.73 36.61 12.79
N GLU A 541 -4.14 37.85 13.06
CA GLU A 541 -5.18 38.52 12.29
C GLU A 541 -4.62 39.21 11.04
N TYR A 542 -5.41 39.15 9.96
CA TYR A 542 -5.16 39.90 8.75
C TYR A 542 -5.40 41.38 9.01
N ASN A 543 -4.50 42.24 8.54
CA ASN A 543 -4.79 43.67 8.54
C ASN A 543 -5.81 44.02 7.43
N ALA A 544 -6.41 45.21 7.52
CA ALA A 544 -7.45 45.64 6.58
C ALA A 544 -7.04 45.59 5.10
N LYS A 545 -5.75 45.80 4.80
CA LYS A 545 -5.22 45.71 3.43
C LYS A 545 -5.14 44.25 2.97
N GLU A 546 -4.59 43.37 3.81
CA GLU A 546 -4.48 41.92 3.55
C GLU A 546 -5.87 41.30 3.35
N TYR A 547 -6.85 41.67 4.19
CA TYR A 547 -8.23 41.22 4.05
C TYR A 547 -8.86 41.69 2.73
N ARG A 548 -8.68 42.97 2.38
CA ARG A 548 -9.19 43.52 1.11
C ARG A 548 -8.55 42.84 -0.11
N THR A 549 -7.24 42.60 -0.08
CA THR A 549 -6.55 41.91 -1.17
C THR A 549 -7.03 40.46 -1.31
N SER A 550 -7.20 39.75 -0.19
CA SER A 550 -7.76 38.39 -0.18
C SER A 550 -9.17 38.36 -0.75
N ALA A 551 -10.04 39.27 -0.31
CA ALA A 551 -11.41 39.38 -0.81
C ALA A 551 -11.46 39.62 -2.33
N ILE A 552 -10.58 40.48 -2.87
CA ILE A 552 -10.47 40.73 -4.31
C ILE A 552 -10.00 39.46 -5.05
N ALA A 553 -9.04 38.73 -4.49
CA ALA A 553 -8.54 37.49 -5.07
C ALA A 553 -9.62 36.40 -5.15
N TYR A 554 -10.37 36.19 -4.07
CA TYR A 554 -11.51 35.26 -4.05
C TYR A 554 -12.63 35.71 -4.98
N GLN A 555 -12.96 37.00 -5.01
CA GLN A 555 -13.97 37.53 -5.93
C GLN A 555 -13.59 37.23 -7.39
N ARG A 556 -12.35 37.54 -7.78
CA ARG A 556 -11.85 37.22 -9.13
C ARG A 556 -11.94 35.72 -9.42
N PHE A 557 -11.53 34.89 -8.47
CA PHE A 557 -11.58 33.44 -8.65
C PHE A 557 -13.01 32.93 -8.79
N TYR A 558 -13.97 33.41 -7.99
CA TYR A 558 -15.38 33.05 -8.12
C TYR A 558 -16.01 33.50 -9.45
N GLU A 559 -15.61 34.67 -9.96
CA GLU A 559 -16.00 35.13 -11.31
C GLU A 559 -15.46 34.22 -12.41
N TYR A 560 -14.25 33.67 -12.25
CA TYR A 560 -13.72 32.65 -13.15
C TYR A 560 -14.46 31.32 -12.98
N TYR A 561 -14.57 30.82 -11.74
CA TYR A 561 -15.18 29.53 -11.37
C TYR A 561 -16.67 29.42 -11.74
N SER A 562 -17.38 30.55 -11.84
CA SER A 562 -18.76 30.60 -12.36
C SER A 562 -18.85 30.52 -13.88
N LYS A 563 -17.77 30.86 -14.60
CA LYS A 563 -17.71 30.91 -16.07
C LYS A 563 -17.01 29.72 -16.72
N ILE A 564 -16.25 28.93 -15.95
CA ILE A 564 -15.59 27.72 -16.47
C ILE A 564 -16.63 26.68 -16.92
N ASN A 565 -16.23 25.87 -17.90
CA ASN A 565 -17.11 24.83 -18.43
C ASN A 565 -17.44 23.78 -17.33
N PRO A 566 -18.61 23.12 -17.38
CA PRO A 566 -19.03 22.21 -16.31
C PRO A 566 -18.11 21.01 -16.09
N VAL A 567 -17.44 20.52 -17.14
CA VAL A 567 -16.53 19.37 -17.06
C VAL A 567 -15.26 19.74 -16.29
N GLU A 568 -14.63 20.85 -16.66
CA GLU A 568 -13.48 21.44 -15.97
C GLU A 568 -13.81 21.81 -14.52
N LYS A 569 -15.02 22.33 -14.28
CA LYS A 569 -15.50 22.66 -12.93
C LYS A 569 -15.62 21.42 -12.05
N GLU A 570 -16.19 20.34 -12.59
CA GLU A 570 -16.31 19.08 -11.87
C GLU A 570 -14.94 18.44 -11.67
N ALA A 571 -14.08 18.46 -12.69
CA ALA A 571 -12.70 18.02 -12.58
C ALA A 571 -11.95 18.76 -11.47
N LEU A 572 -12.07 20.09 -11.41
CA LEU A 572 -11.48 20.93 -10.36
C LEU A 572 -12.04 20.58 -8.98
N ASN A 573 -13.37 20.45 -8.84
CA ASN A 573 -14.01 20.12 -7.56
C ASN A 573 -13.57 18.77 -7.00
N GLN A 574 -13.34 17.80 -7.88
CA GLN A 574 -12.92 16.44 -7.53
C GLN A 574 -11.40 16.32 -7.30
N GLN A 575 -10.61 17.38 -7.53
CA GLN A 575 -9.18 17.37 -7.26
C GLN A 575 -8.93 17.08 -5.79
N ARG A 576 -8.17 16.01 -5.51
CA ARG A 576 -7.78 15.63 -4.16
C ARG A 576 -6.37 16.15 -3.93
N ILE A 577 -6.22 16.96 -2.90
CA ILE A 577 -5.01 17.72 -2.61
C ILE A 577 -4.45 17.20 -1.30
N VAL A 578 -3.23 16.66 -1.34
CA VAL A 578 -2.54 16.13 -0.16
C VAL A 578 -1.53 17.15 0.34
N TYR A 579 -1.81 17.80 1.46
CA TYR A 579 -0.88 18.71 2.11
C TYR A 579 -0.65 18.27 3.56
N ASN A 580 0.62 18.18 3.98
CA ASN A 580 1.04 17.65 5.28
C ASN A 580 0.40 16.29 5.66
N GLY A 581 0.21 15.41 4.66
CA GLY A 581 -0.33 14.06 4.87
C GLY A 581 -1.85 13.98 5.01
N VAL A 582 -2.55 15.12 5.03
CA VAL A 582 -4.00 15.21 5.04
C VAL A 582 -4.48 15.53 3.63
N GLU A 583 -5.43 14.75 3.16
CA GLU A 583 -6.09 14.95 1.88
C GLU A 583 -7.42 15.69 2.04
N LYS A 584 -7.66 16.67 1.17
CA LYS A 584 -8.95 17.36 1.03
C LYS A 584 -9.29 17.54 -0.44
N THR A 585 -10.58 17.61 -0.77
CA THR A 585 -10.97 18.00 -2.14
C THR A 585 -10.92 19.51 -2.31
N PHE A 586 -10.70 19.99 -3.54
CA PHE A 586 -10.77 21.42 -3.84
C PHE A 586 -12.12 22.03 -3.43
N LYS A 587 -13.21 21.28 -3.63
CA LYS A 587 -14.56 21.68 -3.25
C LYS A 587 -14.72 21.85 -1.73
N ASP A 588 -14.20 20.90 -0.96
CA ASP A 588 -14.28 20.98 0.51
C ASP A 588 -13.50 22.18 1.04
N LEU A 589 -12.31 22.45 0.48
CA LEU A 589 -11.50 23.62 0.83
C LEU A 589 -12.20 24.95 0.51
N LEU A 590 -12.86 25.07 -0.65
CA LEU A 590 -13.65 26.25 -0.97
C LEU A 590 -14.78 26.44 0.04
N LYS A 591 -15.48 25.36 0.39
CA LYS A 591 -16.58 25.40 1.36
C LYS A 591 -16.10 25.79 2.76
N GLU A 592 -14.95 25.27 3.21
CA GLU A 592 -14.35 25.65 4.48
C GLU A 592 -14.09 27.17 4.54
N VAL A 593 -13.59 27.76 3.46
CA VAL A 593 -13.40 29.22 3.39
C VAL A 593 -14.75 29.96 3.45
N GLU A 594 -15.79 29.46 2.78
CA GLU A 594 -17.16 30.02 2.88
C GLU A 594 -17.73 29.91 4.30
N ASP A 595 -17.39 28.85 5.02
CA ASP A 595 -17.76 28.60 6.43
C ASP A 595 -16.88 29.39 7.44
N ASN A 596 -16.06 30.34 6.96
CA ASN A 596 -15.15 31.21 7.72
C ASN A 596 -13.93 30.52 8.35
N GLU A 597 -13.47 29.40 7.79
CA GLU A 597 -12.19 28.80 8.16
C GLU A 597 -11.00 29.64 7.65
N CYS A 598 -9.79 29.32 8.16
CA CYS A 598 -8.59 30.10 7.86
C CYS A 598 -8.20 30.09 6.37
N ILE A 599 -8.24 31.27 5.75
CA ILE A 599 -7.87 31.49 4.34
C ILE A 599 -6.41 31.11 4.05
N THR A 600 -5.46 31.40 4.94
CA THR A 600 -4.05 31.03 4.74
C THR A 600 -3.88 29.50 4.66
N SER A 601 -4.62 28.76 5.48
CA SER A 601 -4.57 27.28 5.46
C SER A 601 -5.07 26.75 4.13
N ALA A 602 -6.20 27.24 3.62
CA ALA A 602 -6.71 26.87 2.30
C ALA A 602 -5.71 27.26 1.17
N ALA A 603 -5.09 28.43 1.27
CA ALA A 603 -4.08 28.89 0.30
C ALA A 603 -2.87 27.95 0.20
N LEU A 604 -2.48 27.28 1.29
CA LEU A 604 -1.40 26.27 1.27
C LEU A 604 -1.80 25.00 0.52
N TYR A 605 -3.03 24.52 0.70
CA TYR A 605 -3.56 23.42 -0.11
C TYR A 605 -3.64 23.83 -1.59
N PHE A 606 -4.17 25.01 -1.90
CA PHE A 606 -4.22 25.50 -3.28
C PHE A 606 -2.82 25.68 -3.89
N ALA A 607 -1.82 26.07 -3.09
CA ALA A 607 -0.44 26.12 -3.53
C ALA A 607 0.12 24.72 -3.84
N GLN A 608 -0.14 23.74 -2.96
CA GLN A 608 0.24 22.35 -3.19
C GLN A 608 -0.40 21.80 -4.47
N PHE A 609 -1.70 22.02 -4.66
CA PHE A 609 -2.42 21.65 -5.87
C PHE A 609 -1.77 22.21 -7.14
N VAL A 610 -1.41 23.50 -7.13
CA VAL A 610 -0.71 24.12 -8.26
C VAL A 610 0.67 23.48 -8.46
N MET A 611 1.43 23.19 -7.39
CA MET A 611 2.75 22.55 -7.48
C MET A 611 2.68 21.08 -7.90
N ASP A 612 1.58 20.39 -7.62
CA ASP A 612 1.35 19.01 -8.04
C ASP A 612 1.29 18.90 -9.57
N TYR A 613 0.75 19.92 -10.25
CA TYR A 613 0.74 20.03 -11.71
C TYR A 613 1.93 20.81 -12.29
N ALA A 614 2.35 21.88 -11.62
CA ALA A 614 3.29 22.87 -12.13
C ALA A 614 4.27 23.33 -11.03
N PRO A 615 5.21 22.47 -10.57
CA PRO A 615 6.13 22.81 -9.48
C PRO A 615 7.08 23.98 -9.81
N TYR A 616 7.23 24.31 -11.09
CA TYR A 616 8.01 25.42 -11.61
C TYR A 616 7.32 26.78 -11.48
N PHE A 617 6.01 26.80 -11.17
CA PHE A 617 5.33 28.04 -10.88
C PHE A 617 5.91 28.70 -9.62
N LYS A 618 6.16 30.00 -9.75
CA LYS A 618 6.56 30.86 -8.64
C LYS A 618 5.34 31.56 -8.05
N PHE A 619 5.31 31.59 -6.73
CA PHE A 619 4.32 32.28 -5.92
C PHE A 619 4.86 33.63 -5.45
N SER A 620 4.06 34.34 -4.65
CA SER A 620 4.46 35.60 -4.03
C SER A 620 5.73 35.40 -3.19
N ASN A 621 6.57 36.44 -3.11
CA ASN A 621 7.77 36.40 -2.27
C ASN A 621 7.46 36.07 -0.80
N GLU A 622 6.26 36.40 -0.34
CA GLU A 622 5.81 36.10 1.03
C GLU A 622 5.64 34.60 1.26
N LEU A 623 5.21 33.83 0.26
CA LEU A 623 5.16 32.37 0.33
C LEU A 623 6.53 31.75 0.06
N GLU A 624 7.19 32.15 -1.03
CA GLU A 624 8.47 31.56 -1.48
C GLU A 624 9.61 31.68 -0.45
N LYS A 625 9.61 32.74 0.35
CA LYS A 625 10.67 33.01 1.35
C LYS A 625 10.20 32.77 2.78
N ASN A 626 9.05 32.13 2.98
CA ASN A 626 8.49 31.92 4.31
C ASN A 626 9.27 30.86 5.09
N ILE A 627 9.74 31.19 6.28
CA ILE A 627 10.50 30.25 7.12
C ILE A 627 9.60 29.11 7.66
N LYS A 628 8.29 29.34 7.81
CA LYS A 628 7.33 28.35 8.33
C LYS A 628 6.80 27.40 7.26
N VAL A 629 7.03 27.70 5.97
CA VAL A 629 6.52 26.90 4.86
C VAL A 629 7.69 26.46 4.00
N ASP A 630 7.96 25.17 4.01
CA ASP A 630 9.01 24.60 3.17
C ASP A 630 8.49 24.33 1.75
N VAL A 631 8.45 25.41 0.95
CA VAL A 631 8.01 25.39 -0.44
C VAL A 631 8.87 24.45 -1.30
N ASP A 632 10.16 24.31 -1.00
CA ASP A 632 11.04 23.42 -1.74
C ASP A 632 10.71 21.95 -1.45
N THR A 633 10.36 21.61 -0.21
CA THR A 633 9.83 20.29 0.13
C THR A 633 8.47 20.05 -0.53
N MET A 634 7.58 21.04 -0.59
CA MET A 634 6.30 20.92 -1.32
C MET A 634 6.52 20.59 -2.82
N ARG A 635 7.47 21.26 -3.47
CA ARG A 635 7.84 21.00 -4.87
C ARG A 635 8.45 19.63 -5.07
N LYS A 636 9.37 19.21 -4.18
CA LYS A 636 9.99 17.88 -4.22
C LYS A 636 8.96 16.77 -4.07
N ASN A 637 7.92 17.01 -3.28
CA ASN A 637 6.83 16.08 -3.02
C ASN A 637 5.63 16.25 -3.97
N SER A 638 5.79 17.00 -5.07
CA SER A 638 4.78 17.17 -6.11
C SER A 638 4.25 15.81 -6.59
N ALA A 639 2.94 15.70 -6.74
CA ALA A 639 2.29 14.50 -7.29
C ALA A 639 2.55 14.31 -8.80
N GLN A 640 3.19 15.27 -9.47
CA GLN A 640 3.56 15.21 -10.90
C GLN A 640 2.35 14.96 -11.84
N LEU A 641 1.23 15.62 -11.53
CA LEU A 641 -0.01 15.53 -12.30
C LEU A 641 0.13 16.21 -13.66
N ILE A 642 -0.59 15.68 -14.65
CA ILE A 642 -0.50 16.13 -16.03
C ILE A 642 -1.70 17.05 -16.32
N PRO A 643 -1.48 18.32 -16.74
CA PRO A 643 -2.58 19.21 -17.10
C PRO A 643 -3.40 18.67 -18.28
N SER A 644 -4.69 19.01 -18.35
CA SER A 644 -5.59 18.54 -19.42
C SER A 644 -5.16 19.01 -20.82
N ASP A 645 -4.43 20.13 -20.91
CA ASP A 645 -3.79 20.61 -22.13
C ASP A 645 -2.81 19.59 -22.77
N TYR A 646 -2.32 18.64 -21.96
CA TYR A 646 -1.42 17.55 -22.38
C TYR A 646 -2.08 16.17 -22.32
N GLU A 647 -3.41 16.11 -22.16
CA GLU A 647 -4.14 14.85 -22.01
C GLU A 647 -4.06 13.97 -23.28
N VAL A 648 -4.10 14.60 -24.45
CA VAL A 648 -4.06 13.95 -25.77
C VAL A 648 -2.70 13.28 -26.04
N LEU A 649 -1.63 13.74 -25.37
CA LEU A 649 -0.29 13.22 -25.57
C LEU A 649 -0.15 11.85 -24.90
N SER A 650 0.05 10.79 -25.70
CA SER A 650 0.25 9.44 -25.16
C SER A 650 1.59 9.30 -24.44
N GLN A 651 1.71 8.33 -23.53
CA GLN A 651 2.97 8.06 -22.82
C GLN A 651 4.13 7.72 -23.77
N LYS A 652 3.84 6.92 -24.81
CA LYS A 652 4.80 6.52 -25.83
C LYS A 652 5.30 7.73 -26.61
N GLU A 653 4.38 8.57 -27.07
CA GLU A 653 4.72 9.78 -27.80
C GLU A 653 5.50 10.79 -26.93
N ALA A 654 5.11 10.96 -25.66
CA ALA A 654 5.86 11.81 -24.73
C ALA A 654 7.29 11.28 -24.50
N LYS A 655 7.47 9.96 -24.37
CA LYS A 655 8.79 9.33 -24.29
C LYS A 655 9.62 9.66 -25.53
N GLU A 656 9.07 9.44 -26.73
CA GLU A 656 9.75 9.72 -28.00
C GLU A 656 10.15 11.19 -28.12
N ARG A 657 9.24 12.12 -27.78
CA ARG A 657 9.53 13.56 -27.78
C ARG A 657 10.61 13.95 -26.77
N CYS A 658 10.60 13.40 -25.56
CA CYS A 658 11.67 13.63 -24.57
C CYS A 658 13.02 13.13 -25.09
N LEU A 659 13.08 11.95 -25.69
CA LEU A 659 14.32 11.40 -26.25
C LEU A 659 14.83 12.22 -27.44
N LEU A 660 13.93 12.70 -28.31
CA LEU A 660 14.27 13.62 -29.41
C LEU A 660 14.88 14.92 -28.87
N ILE A 661 14.26 15.52 -27.84
CA ILE A 661 14.81 16.70 -27.16
C ILE A 661 16.21 16.37 -26.62
N PHE A 662 16.35 15.27 -25.86
CA PHE A 662 17.62 14.86 -25.26
C PHE A 662 18.74 14.70 -26.28
N ILE A 663 18.48 13.98 -27.38
CA ILE A 663 19.44 13.80 -28.48
C ILE A 663 19.77 15.14 -29.13
N SER A 664 18.78 16.01 -29.36
CA SER A 664 19.01 17.34 -29.95
C SER A 664 19.91 18.24 -29.10
N LEU A 665 19.84 18.14 -27.77
CA LEU A 665 20.74 18.88 -26.88
C LEU A 665 22.21 18.45 -27.03
N LEU A 666 22.44 17.20 -27.43
CA LEU A 666 23.77 16.62 -27.60
C LEU A 666 24.33 16.77 -29.02
N THR A 667 23.51 17.12 -30.02
CA THR A 667 23.94 17.22 -31.43
C THR A 667 23.86 18.64 -32.00
N VAL A 668 22.84 19.44 -31.68
CA VAL A 668 22.63 20.79 -32.24
C VAL A 668 23.63 21.79 -31.64
N SER A 669 24.27 22.59 -32.48
CA SER A 669 25.19 23.64 -32.03
C SER A 669 24.41 24.84 -31.48
N LEU A 670 24.28 24.92 -30.16
CA LEU A 670 23.59 26.01 -29.47
C LEU A 670 24.62 27.00 -28.93
N PRO A 671 24.60 28.28 -29.33
CA PRO A 671 25.56 29.26 -28.84
C PRO A 671 25.40 29.48 -27.33
N ALA A 672 26.52 29.46 -26.60
CA ALA A 672 26.56 29.64 -25.16
C ALA A 672 27.43 30.86 -24.80
N PHE A 673 26.83 31.84 -24.12
CA PHE A 673 27.54 32.99 -23.55
C PHE A 673 28.05 32.72 -22.12
N VAL A 674 27.46 31.74 -21.42
CA VAL A 674 27.85 31.25 -20.09
C VAL A 674 27.91 29.72 -20.18
N PHE A 675 29.02 29.12 -19.75
CA PHE A 675 29.29 27.70 -19.97
C PHE A 675 28.95 26.84 -18.75
N LYS A 676 28.01 25.92 -18.90
CA LYS A 676 27.82 24.72 -18.07
C LYS A 676 28.12 23.48 -18.90
N ASN A 677 28.52 22.40 -18.25
CA ASN A 677 28.82 21.15 -18.94
C ASN A 677 27.62 20.21 -18.83
N ILE A 678 27.24 19.60 -19.95
CA ILE A 678 26.42 18.39 -20.00
C ILE A 678 27.30 17.22 -20.43
N GLU A 679 27.09 16.07 -19.82
CA GLU A 679 27.83 14.84 -20.08
C GLU A 679 26.85 13.68 -20.21
N PHE A 680 27.01 12.87 -21.26
CA PHE A 680 26.27 11.63 -21.45
C PHE A 680 27.21 10.62 -22.13
N TRP A 681 27.49 9.52 -21.46
CA TRP A 681 28.45 8.52 -21.91
C TRP A 681 29.83 9.14 -22.20
N ASP A 682 30.34 9.07 -23.43
CA ASP A 682 31.59 9.70 -23.91
C ASP A 682 31.41 11.16 -24.37
N LEU A 683 30.18 11.65 -24.45
CA LEU A 683 29.89 12.97 -25.01
C LEU A 683 29.96 14.05 -23.93
N HIS A 684 30.67 15.13 -24.24
CA HIS A 684 30.79 16.31 -23.39
C HIS A 684 30.51 17.57 -24.20
N ARG A 685 29.58 18.41 -23.72
CA ARG A 685 29.27 19.69 -24.37
C ARG A 685 29.11 20.82 -23.37
N LYS A 686 29.51 22.01 -23.82
CA LYS A 686 29.26 23.27 -23.12
C LYS A 686 27.96 23.89 -23.62
N VAL A 687 27.04 24.14 -22.69
CA VAL A 687 25.71 24.68 -22.95
C VAL A 687 25.38 25.81 -21.98
N ASN A 688 24.31 26.55 -22.24
CA ASN A 688 23.80 27.56 -21.30
C ASN A 688 23.00 26.90 -20.15
N ASP A 689 22.72 27.67 -19.09
CA ASP A 689 22.01 27.18 -17.90
C ASP A 689 20.64 26.58 -18.23
N ARG A 690 19.85 27.23 -19.09
CA ARG A 690 18.50 26.77 -19.45
C ARG A 690 18.54 25.42 -20.17
N VAL A 691 19.50 25.22 -21.07
CA VAL A 691 19.72 23.93 -21.75
C VAL A 691 20.18 22.85 -20.75
N LYS A 692 21.07 23.19 -19.81
CA LYS A 692 21.49 22.28 -18.73
C LYS A 692 20.29 21.82 -17.90
N HIS A 693 19.37 22.73 -17.57
CA HIS A 693 18.15 22.39 -16.84
C HIS A 693 17.25 21.43 -17.61
N ILE A 694 17.02 21.64 -18.92
CA ILE A 694 16.25 20.70 -19.76
C ILE A 694 16.93 19.31 -19.76
N PHE A 695 18.24 19.28 -19.92
CA PHE A 695 19.02 18.03 -19.90
C PHE A 695 18.86 17.29 -18.56
N ASP A 696 18.96 18.00 -17.45
CA ASP A 696 18.84 17.45 -16.08
C ASP A 696 17.43 16.93 -15.76
N LEU A 697 16.40 17.42 -16.46
CA LEU A 697 15.04 16.90 -16.31
C LEU A 697 14.86 15.54 -17.00
N ILE A 698 15.58 15.28 -18.09
CA ILE A 698 15.42 14.06 -18.90
C ILE A 698 16.44 12.98 -18.49
N LEU A 699 17.67 13.37 -18.13
CA LEU A 699 18.76 12.44 -17.83
C LEU A 699 18.37 11.33 -16.83
N PRO A 700 17.70 11.61 -15.69
CA PRO A 700 17.33 10.56 -14.75
C PRO A 700 16.39 9.50 -15.34
N MET A 701 15.54 9.87 -16.29
CA MET A 701 14.67 8.90 -16.98
C MET A 701 15.46 7.98 -17.90
N VAL A 702 16.53 8.51 -18.52
CA VAL A 702 17.43 7.76 -19.39
C VAL A 702 18.29 6.79 -18.58
N GLU A 703 18.97 7.28 -17.53
CA GLU A 703 19.86 6.47 -16.68
C GLU A 703 19.11 5.33 -15.97
N ASN A 704 17.89 5.60 -15.49
CA ASN A 704 17.08 4.59 -14.79
C ASN A 704 16.17 3.77 -15.73
N ASN A 705 16.15 4.09 -17.02
CA ASN A 705 15.20 3.53 -18.00
C ASN A 705 13.73 3.59 -17.51
N ASP A 706 13.34 4.65 -16.80
CA ASP A 706 11.99 4.85 -16.25
C ASP A 706 11.31 6.04 -16.93
N PHE A 707 10.34 5.74 -17.79
CA PHE A 707 9.60 6.73 -18.57
C PHE A 707 8.16 6.94 -18.10
N ARG A 708 7.77 6.46 -16.90
CA ARG A 708 6.39 6.59 -16.39
C ARG A 708 5.93 8.04 -16.22
N ASN A 709 6.86 8.98 -16.04
CA ASN A 709 6.55 10.40 -15.90
C ASN A 709 6.89 11.23 -17.15
N SER A 710 7.09 10.58 -18.32
CA SER A 710 7.49 11.28 -19.55
C SER A 710 6.53 12.39 -19.97
N ARG A 711 5.22 12.18 -19.81
CA ARG A 711 4.20 13.21 -20.11
C ARG A 711 4.36 14.44 -19.23
N PHE A 712 4.57 14.24 -17.93
CA PHE A 712 4.80 15.32 -16.97
C PHE A 712 6.10 16.07 -17.26
N ILE A 713 7.20 15.34 -17.46
CA ILE A 713 8.50 15.93 -17.77
C ILE A 713 8.46 16.71 -19.09
N TYR A 714 7.80 16.18 -20.12
CA TYR A 714 7.59 16.88 -21.38
C TYR A 714 6.78 18.16 -21.18
N ALA A 715 5.62 18.08 -20.50
CA ALA A 715 4.79 19.26 -20.21
C ALA A 715 5.60 20.34 -19.45
N ARG A 716 6.38 19.92 -18.45
CA ARG A 716 7.27 20.80 -17.69
C ARG A 716 8.31 21.47 -18.58
N ILE A 717 9.03 20.74 -19.42
CA ILE A 717 10.01 21.31 -20.37
C ILE A 717 9.33 22.35 -21.27
N MET A 718 8.14 22.02 -21.77
CA MET A 718 7.38 22.88 -22.66
C MET A 718 6.97 24.20 -22.01
N GLU A 719 6.41 24.16 -20.81
CA GLU A 719 5.90 25.33 -20.09
C GLU A 719 6.99 26.14 -19.37
N GLU A 720 7.99 25.48 -18.77
CA GLU A 720 9.03 26.13 -17.97
C GLU A 720 10.16 26.72 -18.83
N HIS A 721 10.47 26.09 -19.97
CA HIS A 721 11.67 26.42 -20.73
C HIS A 721 11.39 26.80 -22.19
N ILE A 722 10.58 26.03 -22.92
CA ILE A 722 10.41 26.22 -24.38
C ILE A 722 9.47 27.39 -24.70
N LYS A 723 8.24 27.41 -24.17
CA LYS A 723 7.26 28.48 -24.45
C LYS A 723 7.75 29.86 -23.99
N PRO A 724 8.29 30.04 -22.76
CA PRO A 724 8.79 31.35 -22.33
C PRO A 724 9.88 31.89 -23.24
N LEU A 725 10.78 31.04 -23.73
CA LEU A 725 11.85 31.45 -24.63
C LEU A 725 11.35 31.93 -26.00
N ILE A 726 10.24 31.38 -26.49
CA ILE A 726 9.62 31.81 -27.74
C ILE A 726 8.94 33.17 -27.55
N GLU A 727 8.30 33.38 -26.39
CA GLU A 727 7.52 34.57 -26.03
C GLU A 727 8.38 35.77 -25.58
N GLU A 728 9.59 35.54 -25.08
CA GLU A 728 10.59 36.57 -24.76
C GLU A 728 10.93 37.42 -26.01
N ASN A 729 10.16 38.49 -26.23
CA ASN A 729 10.36 39.52 -27.24
C ASN A 729 10.75 40.83 -26.52
N GLY A 730 12.03 41.04 -26.17
CA GLY A 730 12.36 42.32 -25.52
C GLY A 730 13.78 42.60 -25.04
N GLY A 731 14.72 41.66 -25.13
CA GLY A 731 16.10 41.92 -24.75
C GLY A 731 16.86 42.74 -25.82
N LEU A 732 17.80 43.59 -25.40
CA LEU A 732 18.70 44.32 -26.31
C LEU A 732 19.45 43.37 -27.26
N LEU A 733 19.74 42.14 -26.81
CA LEU A 733 20.36 41.06 -27.58
C LEU A 733 19.40 40.36 -28.56
N SER A 734 18.09 40.26 -28.24
CA SER A 734 17.11 39.64 -29.15
C SER A 734 16.79 40.52 -30.36
N ARG A 735 17.09 41.84 -30.29
CA ARG A 735 16.96 42.79 -31.40
C ARG A 735 18.19 42.84 -32.30
N LEU A 736 19.36 42.42 -31.81
CA LEU A 736 20.63 42.44 -32.57
C LEU A 736 20.91 41.11 -33.30
N CYS A 737 20.27 40.02 -32.90
CA CYS A 737 20.39 38.71 -33.56
C CYS A 737 19.04 38.26 -34.11
N SER A 738 18.75 38.62 -35.36
CA SER A 738 17.58 38.14 -36.14
C SER A 738 17.59 36.62 -36.38
N SER A 739 18.65 35.92 -36.00
CA SER A 739 18.84 34.47 -36.07
C SER A 739 19.37 33.92 -34.75
N ASN A 740 18.56 33.91 -33.67
CA ASN A 740 18.92 33.21 -32.44
C ASN A 740 18.69 31.68 -32.62
N PRO A 741 19.74 30.84 -32.73
CA PRO A 741 19.59 29.41 -32.99
C PRO A 741 18.83 28.68 -31.88
N LEU A 742 18.93 29.16 -30.64
CA LEU A 742 18.19 28.59 -29.49
C LEU A 742 16.68 28.86 -29.60
N LYS A 743 16.29 30.04 -30.11
CA LYS A 743 14.87 30.37 -30.34
C LYS A 743 14.30 29.55 -31.50
N LEU A 744 15.09 29.34 -32.57
CA LEU A 744 14.71 28.49 -33.69
C LEU A 744 14.57 27.02 -33.26
N TRP A 745 15.54 26.48 -32.52
CA TRP A 745 15.47 25.14 -31.92
C TRP A 745 14.22 24.98 -31.06
N SER A 746 13.93 25.96 -30.20
CA SER A 746 12.74 25.92 -29.34
C SER A 746 11.42 25.96 -30.12
N LEU A 747 11.37 26.74 -31.21
CA LEU A 747 10.23 26.77 -32.12
C LEU A 747 10.02 25.39 -32.77
N ASN A 748 11.10 24.75 -33.22
CA ASN A 748 11.05 23.40 -33.78
C ASN A 748 10.55 22.38 -32.75
N VAL A 749 11.00 22.46 -31.48
CA VAL A 749 10.52 21.60 -30.39
C VAL A 749 9.01 21.79 -30.18
N LYS A 750 8.55 23.06 -30.15
CA LYS A 750 7.14 23.39 -29.91
C LYS A 750 6.22 22.93 -31.03
N GLU A 751 6.61 23.14 -32.28
CA GLU A 751 5.81 22.79 -33.45
C GLU A 751 5.91 21.30 -33.80
N ASN A 752 6.65 20.51 -33.01
CA ASN A 752 7.02 19.13 -33.32
C ASN A 752 7.61 19.02 -34.74
N ARG A 753 8.30 20.08 -35.19
CA ARG A 753 9.01 20.07 -36.46
C ARG A 753 10.28 19.26 -36.28
N PRO A 754 10.74 18.59 -37.35
CA PRO A 754 12.05 17.95 -37.36
C PRO A 754 13.09 18.96 -36.86
N LEU A 755 13.80 18.62 -35.78
CA LEU A 755 14.71 19.51 -35.03
C LEU A 755 16.02 19.81 -35.78
N ASP A 756 15.96 19.95 -37.10
CA ASP A 756 17.00 19.62 -38.11
C ASP A 756 17.16 18.10 -38.36
N PHE A 757 16.33 17.26 -37.73
CA PHE A 757 16.28 15.81 -37.90
C PHE A 757 15.01 15.43 -38.66
N LYS A 758 15.08 15.16 -39.96
CA LYS A 758 13.90 14.80 -40.78
C LYS A 758 13.22 13.46 -40.42
N TYR A 759 13.58 12.76 -39.34
CA TYR A 759 13.18 11.38 -39.09
C TYR A 759 12.87 11.05 -37.62
N SER A 760 12.10 9.97 -37.44
CA SER A 760 11.87 9.31 -36.16
C SER A 760 13.14 8.64 -35.66
N LEU A 761 13.31 8.56 -34.34
CA LEU A 761 14.44 7.82 -33.74
C LEU A 761 14.43 6.35 -34.19
N LEU A 762 15.59 5.83 -34.56
CA LEU A 762 15.75 4.50 -35.16
C LEU A 762 16.50 3.55 -34.23
N GLU A 763 16.12 2.27 -34.24
CA GLU A 763 16.90 1.24 -33.56
C GLU A 763 18.27 1.08 -34.23
N LEU A 764 19.29 0.70 -33.45
CA LEU A 764 20.66 0.53 -33.91
C LEU A 764 20.74 -0.38 -35.16
N GLU A 765 19.99 -1.48 -35.14
CA GLU A 765 19.94 -2.46 -36.21
C GLU A 765 19.38 -1.86 -37.51
N HIS A 766 18.37 -1.00 -37.41
CA HIS A 766 17.77 -0.34 -38.57
C HIS A 766 18.74 0.66 -39.19
N ILE A 767 19.45 1.44 -38.37
CA ILE A 767 20.46 2.38 -38.85
C ILE A 767 21.56 1.62 -39.61
N LEU A 768 22.08 0.54 -39.02
CA LEU A 768 23.13 -0.28 -39.64
C LEU A 768 22.70 -0.88 -40.98
N GLN A 769 21.49 -1.41 -41.07
CA GLN A 769 21.00 -1.99 -42.33
C GLN A 769 20.76 -0.95 -43.41
N PHE A 770 20.25 0.22 -43.04
CA PHE A 770 20.14 1.32 -43.99
C PHE A 770 21.52 1.74 -44.51
N LEU A 771 22.52 1.82 -43.64
CA LEU A 771 23.91 2.09 -44.05
C LEU A 771 24.49 0.98 -44.93
N PHE A 772 24.19 -0.29 -44.66
CA PHE A 772 24.58 -1.40 -45.54
C PHE A 772 23.90 -1.32 -46.92
N PHE A 773 22.61 -0.98 -46.95
CA PHE A 773 21.88 -0.72 -48.19
C PHE A 773 22.55 0.41 -49.00
N LEU A 774 22.80 1.56 -48.37
CA LEU A 774 23.49 2.69 -49.03
C LEU A 774 24.87 2.30 -49.54
N ARG A 775 25.64 1.51 -48.78
CA ARG A 775 26.97 1.03 -49.17
C ARG A 775 26.94 0.18 -50.43
N THR A 776 25.90 -0.62 -50.61
CA THR A 776 25.74 -1.49 -51.79
C THR A 776 25.05 -0.80 -52.96
N HIS A 777 24.41 0.34 -52.73
CA HIS A 777 23.68 1.08 -53.75
C HIS A 777 24.64 1.76 -54.75
N PRO A 778 24.45 1.57 -56.09
CA PRO A 778 25.37 2.09 -57.11
C PRO A 778 25.62 3.60 -57.04
N SER A 779 24.58 4.38 -56.71
CA SER A 779 24.64 5.85 -56.62
C SER A 779 25.45 6.37 -55.43
N TYR A 780 25.62 5.56 -54.38
CA TYR A 780 26.13 5.98 -53.08
C TYR A 780 27.43 5.25 -52.68
N LYS A 781 27.94 4.40 -53.58
CA LYS A 781 29.14 3.56 -53.37
C LYS A 781 30.44 4.36 -53.10
N GLN A 782 30.47 5.66 -53.42
CA GLN A 782 31.64 6.53 -53.22
C GLN A 782 31.71 7.13 -51.80
N LEU A 783 30.68 6.95 -50.97
CA LEU A 783 30.62 7.51 -49.63
C LEU A 783 31.52 6.76 -48.64
N LYS A 784 32.11 7.51 -47.71
CA LYS A 784 32.86 6.95 -46.59
C LYS A 784 31.89 6.57 -45.47
N LEU A 785 31.22 5.41 -45.61
CA LEU A 785 30.28 4.88 -44.61
C LEU A 785 30.95 3.97 -43.58
N ASP A 786 32.18 3.53 -43.83
CA ASP A 786 32.85 2.53 -42.98
C ASP A 786 33.07 3.04 -41.55
N ASP A 787 33.45 4.32 -41.36
CA ASP A 787 33.74 4.86 -40.04
C ASP A 787 32.51 4.90 -39.12
N ILE A 788 31.34 5.28 -39.66
CA ILE A 788 30.09 5.30 -38.90
C ILE A 788 29.55 3.89 -38.65
N ILE A 789 29.73 2.95 -39.61
CA ILE A 789 29.35 1.55 -39.39
C ILE A 789 30.21 0.92 -38.29
N ASP A 790 31.53 1.14 -38.33
CA ASP A 790 32.45 0.67 -37.29
C ASP A 790 32.08 1.27 -35.92
N GLU A 791 31.77 2.57 -35.85
CA GLU A 791 31.31 3.24 -34.61
C GLU A 791 30.00 2.62 -34.09
N LEU A 792 29.02 2.35 -34.95
CA LEU A 792 27.73 1.77 -34.56
C LEU A 792 27.85 0.32 -34.09
N ILE A 793 28.68 -0.49 -34.75
CA ILE A 793 29.02 -1.85 -34.28
C ILE A 793 29.70 -1.74 -32.91
N LYS A 794 30.63 -0.78 -32.75
CA LYS A 794 31.28 -0.53 -31.46
C LYS A 794 30.31 -0.12 -30.37
N ILE A 795 29.29 0.69 -30.66
CA ILE A 795 28.23 1.03 -29.68
C ILE A 795 27.44 -0.24 -29.29
N GLY A 796 27.17 -1.12 -30.25
CA GLY A 796 26.48 -2.40 -30.02
C GLY A 796 27.19 -3.32 -29.03
N THR A 797 28.54 -3.32 -29.04
CA THR A 797 29.41 -4.21 -28.23
C THR A 797 29.65 -3.71 -26.79
N GLN A 798 29.17 -2.53 -26.41
CA GLN A 798 29.44 -1.98 -25.08
C GLN A 798 28.56 -2.62 -23.98
N GLU A 799 29.02 -2.64 -22.74
CA GLU A 799 28.22 -3.14 -21.59
C GLU A 799 27.28 -2.07 -21.01
N HIS A 800 26.46 -1.45 -21.87
CA HIS A 800 25.45 -0.44 -21.50
C HIS A 800 24.02 -0.94 -21.74
N SER A 801 23.04 -0.25 -21.17
CA SER A 801 21.63 -0.57 -21.39
C SER A 801 21.25 -0.42 -22.87
N SER A 802 20.25 -1.18 -23.33
CA SER A 802 19.76 -1.09 -24.72
C SER A 802 19.32 0.33 -25.08
N LEU A 803 18.77 1.08 -24.12
CA LEU A 803 18.35 2.46 -24.32
C LEU A 803 19.54 3.43 -24.49
N GLU A 804 20.59 3.29 -23.69
CA GLU A 804 21.78 4.14 -23.85
C GLU A 804 22.45 3.90 -25.20
N LYS A 805 22.56 2.62 -25.62
CA LYS A 805 23.04 2.24 -26.96
C LYS A 805 22.18 2.86 -28.05
N TYR A 806 20.86 2.76 -27.92
CA TYR A 806 19.90 3.38 -28.83
C TYR A 806 20.11 4.90 -28.96
N ILE A 807 20.24 5.61 -27.83
CA ILE A 807 20.45 7.06 -27.81
C ILE A 807 21.80 7.41 -28.47
N ARG A 808 22.88 6.74 -28.09
CA ARG A 808 24.22 7.02 -28.62
C ARG A 808 24.35 6.69 -30.11
N ALA A 809 23.70 5.62 -30.57
CA ALA A 809 23.62 5.26 -31.98
C ALA A 809 22.93 6.34 -32.80
N ASN A 810 21.78 6.84 -32.32
CA ASN A 810 21.10 7.97 -32.96
C ASN A 810 21.97 9.23 -32.95
N ILE A 811 22.67 9.54 -31.85
CA ILE A 811 23.60 10.68 -31.81
C ILE A 811 24.74 10.53 -32.83
N ALA A 812 25.37 9.36 -32.92
CA ALA A 812 26.43 9.08 -33.90
C ALA A 812 25.93 9.30 -35.33
N PHE A 813 24.78 8.71 -35.65
CA PHE A 813 24.17 8.80 -36.97
C PHE A 813 23.82 10.24 -37.34
N VAL A 814 23.29 11.01 -36.39
CA VAL A 814 22.96 12.42 -36.59
C VAL A 814 24.20 13.27 -36.83
N ASN A 815 25.23 13.08 -36.02
CA ASN A 815 26.49 13.81 -36.20
C ASN A 815 27.12 13.48 -37.56
N TYR A 816 27.02 12.22 -38.00
CA TYR A 816 27.45 11.82 -39.33
C TYR A 816 26.66 12.54 -40.44
N LEU A 817 25.33 12.58 -40.33
CA LEU A 817 24.49 13.31 -41.29
C LEU A 817 24.82 14.80 -41.32
N ASN A 818 24.97 15.45 -40.17
CA ASN A 818 25.31 16.87 -40.08
C ASN A 818 26.69 17.22 -40.66
N GLY A 819 27.62 16.26 -40.71
CA GLY A 819 28.94 16.40 -41.33
C GLY A 819 28.98 16.06 -42.83
N SER A 820 27.89 15.57 -43.41
CA SER A 820 27.80 15.06 -44.79
C SER A 820 27.29 16.10 -45.80
N SER A 821 27.48 15.84 -47.10
CA SER A 821 27.16 16.74 -48.23
C SER A 821 25.64 17.03 -48.40
N PRO A 822 25.20 17.97 -49.27
CA PRO A 822 23.77 18.33 -49.45
C PRO A 822 22.83 17.21 -49.92
N GLU A 823 23.32 15.99 -50.19
CA GLU A 823 22.53 14.81 -50.57
C GLU A 823 21.67 14.23 -49.42
N ILE A 824 21.77 14.76 -48.20
CA ILE A 824 21.04 14.29 -47.01
C ILE A 824 19.53 14.21 -47.27
N SER A 825 18.93 15.15 -48.00
CA SER A 825 17.48 15.11 -48.23
C SER A 825 17.03 13.86 -48.99
N GLU A 826 17.81 13.39 -49.96
CA GLU A 826 17.50 12.19 -50.74
C GLU A 826 17.63 10.92 -49.90
N TRP A 827 18.64 10.87 -49.02
CA TRP A 827 18.80 9.73 -48.10
C TRP A 827 17.65 9.67 -47.10
N MET A 828 17.14 10.82 -46.70
CA MET A 828 16.01 10.86 -45.78
C MET A 828 14.72 10.37 -46.43
N ASP A 829 14.50 10.69 -47.70
CA ASP A 829 13.36 10.16 -48.46
C ASP A 829 13.52 8.64 -48.65
N LEU A 830 14.73 8.17 -48.98
CA LEU A 830 15.05 6.74 -49.08
C LEU A 830 14.87 5.99 -47.75
N LEU A 831 15.24 6.61 -46.63
CA LEU A 831 15.09 6.02 -45.30
C LEU A 831 13.61 5.92 -44.89
N ALA A 832 12.79 6.90 -45.29
CA ALA A 832 11.34 6.86 -45.05
C ALA A 832 10.65 5.75 -45.86
N ASP A 833 11.13 5.49 -47.08
CA ASP A 833 10.64 4.43 -47.96
C ASP A 833 11.25 3.04 -47.65
N PHE A 834 12.30 2.98 -46.82
CA PHE A 834 12.99 1.76 -46.45
C PHE A 834 12.11 0.89 -45.52
N GLN A 835 11.28 0.04 -46.13
CA GLN A 835 10.48 -0.93 -45.39
C GLN A 835 11.34 -2.08 -44.90
N TYR A 836 11.35 -2.26 -43.59
CA TYR A 836 12.19 -3.23 -42.94
C TYR A 836 11.39 -4.41 -42.37
N GLU A 837 11.66 -5.62 -42.87
CA GLU A 837 11.22 -6.89 -42.26
C GLU A 837 12.38 -7.51 -41.47
N PHE A 838 12.24 -7.58 -40.14
CA PHE A 838 13.30 -8.03 -39.24
C PHE A 838 13.42 -9.56 -39.21
N VAL A 839 14.53 -10.10 -39.73
CA VAL A 839 15.01 -11.45 -39.41
C VAL A 839 16.37 -11.34 -38.72
N LYS A 840 16.42 -11.62 -37.40
CA LYS A 840 17.62 -11.47 -36.56
C LYS A 840 18.88 -12.17 -37.13
N LYS A 841 18.71 -13.29 -37.83
CA LYS A 841 19.80 -14.03 -38.46
C LYS A 841 20.41 -13.28 -39.65
N ASP A 842 19.59 -12.57 -40.41
CA ASP A 842 20.04 -11.83 -41.60
C ASP A 842 20.81 -10.58 -41.20
N PHE A 843 20.48 -9.99 -40.04
CA PHE A 843 21.21 -8.85 -39.47
C PHE A 843 22.67 -9.20 -39.12
N PHE A 844 22.90 -10.21 -38.29
CA PHE A 844 24.27 -10.61 -37.93
C PHE A 844 25.06 -11.13 -39.12
N PHE A 845 24.39 -11.74 -40.10
CA PHE A 845 25.04 -12.15 -41.34
C PHE A 845 25.54 -10.95 -42.16
N GLN A 846 24.78 -9.85 -42.22
CA GLN A 846 25.23 -8.62 -42.88
C GLN A 846 26.38 -7.95 -42.12
N CYS A 847 26.33 -7.91 -40.79
CA CYS A 847 27.45 -7.47 -39.96
C CYS A 847 28.70 -8.35 -40.18
N LEU A 848 28.52 -9.67 -40.26
CA LEU A 848 29.61 -10.62 -40.52
C LEU A 848 30.24 -10.36 -41.88
N THR A 849 29.41 -10.27 -42.93
CA THR A 849 29.87 -9.95 -44.29
C THR A 849 30.61 -8.61 -44.34
N TYR A 850 30.11 -7.60 -43.61
CA TYR A 850 30.77 -6.30 -43.50
C TYR A 850 32.16 -6.43 -42.86
N ILE A 851 32.25 -7.08 -41.70
CA ILE A 851 33.50 -7.26 -40.96
C ILE A 851 34.47 -8.12 -41.75
N GLU A 852 34.02 -9.23 -42.37
CA GLU A 852 34.82 -10.05 -43.28
C GLU A 852 35.46 -9.21 -44.39
N ASN A 853 34.69 -8.31 -45.01
CA ASN A 853 35.21 -7.40 -46.04
C ASN A 853 36.26 -6.43 -45.47
N ARG A 854 36.09 -5.94 -44.24
CA ARG A 854 37.08 -5.08 -43.57
C ARG A 854 38.36 -5.84 -43.23
N LEU A 855 38.24 -7.05 -42.70
CA LEU A 855 39.37 -7.95 -42.43
C LEU A 855 40.14 -8.30 -43.71
N ASN A 856 39.43 -8.53 -44.82
CA ASN A 856 40.03 -8.75 -46.14
C ASN A 856 40.91 -7.59 -46.60
N LEU A 857 40.47 -6.34 -46.39
CA LEU A 857 41.27 -5.15 -46.72
C LEU A 857 42.54 -5.07 -45.85
N ILE A 858 42.42 -5.42 -44.56
CA ILE A 858 43.58 -5.46 -43.63
C ILE A 858 44.59 -6.54 -44.06
N LYS A 859 44.13 -7.72 -44.51
CA LYS A 859 45.00 -8.81 -45.02
C LYS A 859 45.82 -8.37 -46.24
N GLN A 860 45.22 -7.58 -47.13
CA GLN A 860 45.88 -7.12 -48.35
C GLN A 860 46.96 -6.05 -48.10
N ASP A 861 46.90 -5.35 -46.96
CA ASP A 861 47.73 -4.18 -46.66
C ASP A 861 48.81 -4.44 -45.59
N SER A 862 49.09 -5.71 -45.25
CA SER A 862 50.11 -6.11 -44.27
C SER A 862 51.57 -5.76 -44.67
N GLY A 863 51.76 -4.86 -45.65
CA GLY A 863 53.04 -4.35 -46.15
C GLY A 863 53.39 -2.87 -45.89
N LYS A 864 52.46 -1.90 -45.71
CA LYS A 864 52.82 -0.46 -45.47
C LYS A 864 51.77 0.32 -44.65
N ARG A 865 52.21 1.41 -44.00
CA ARG A 865 51.42 2.32 -43.13
C ARG A 865 50.19 2.90 -43.85
N PHE A 866 49.08 2.94 -43.10
CA PHE A 866 47.81 3.63 -43.37
C PHE A 866 47.96 4.99 -44.06
N LEU A 867 47.67 5.04 -45.37
CA LEU A 867 47.25 6.25 -46.08
C LEU A 867 46.52 5.85 -47.36
N PHE A 868 45.21 6.13 -47.37
CA PHE A 868 44.22 6.02 -48.44
C PHE A 868 44.78 5.85 -49.86
N LEU A 869 44.48 4.74 -50.53
CA LEU A 869 44.33 4.65 -52.00
C LEU A 869 43.50 3.40 -52.38
N TRP A 870 42.27 3.63 -52.84
CA TRP A 870 41.45 2.61 -53.51
C TRP A 870 41.90 2.51 -54.97
N ASP A 871 42.57 1.41 -55.35
CA ASP A 871 42.26 0.61 -56.55
C ASP A 871 43.30 -0.51 -56.73
N LYS A 872 42.87 -1.79 -56.67
CA LYS A 872 43.27 -2.91 -57.55
C LYS A 872 42.75 -4.27 -57.04
N LYS A 873 42.29 -5.08 -58.00
CA LYS A 873 41.56 -6.37 -57.87
C LYS A 873 42.21 -7.41 -56.93
N PRO A 874 41.42 -8.23 -56.20
CA PRO A 874 41.95 -9.18 -55.23
C PRO A 874 42.40 -10.49 -55.87
N ARG A 875 43.51 -11.04 -55.40
CA ARG A 875 43.77 -12.49 -55.41
C ARG A 875 43.78 -12.93 -53.94
N LEU A 876 42.89 -13.88 -53.64
CA LEU A 876 42.59 -14.50 -52.33
C LEU A 876 41.74 -13.63 -51.38
N THR A 877 40.43 -13.90 -51.39
CA THR A 877 39.47 -13.41 -50.39
C THR A 877 39.42 -14.39 -49.23
N PHE A 878 39.66 -13.88 -48.02
CA PHE A 878 39.29 -14.51 -46.76
C PHE A 878 37.76 -14.64 -46.70
N VAL A 879 37.28 -15.87 -46.50
CA VAL A 879 35.85 -16.18 -46.34
C VAL A 879 35.74 -17.21 -45.23
N PHE A 880 34.88 -16.96 -44.24
CA PHE A 880 34.64 -17.94 -43.20
C PHE A 880 33.93 -19.18 -43.79
N PRO A 881 34.30 -20.41 -43.37
CA PRO A 881 33.58 -21.62 -43.76
C PRO A 881 32.09 -21.51 -43.38
N PRO A 882 31.14 -22.04 -44.18
CA PRO A 882 29.71 -21.90 -43.93
C PRO A 882 29.26 -22.31 -42.52
N GLN A 883 29.82 -23.41 -41.99
CA GLN A 883 29.55 -23.87 -40.62
C GLN A 883 30.01 -22.86 -39.56
N LEU A 884 31.14 -22.19 -39.80
CA LEU A 884 31.68 -21.18 -38.90
C LEU A 884 30.87 -19.89 -38.94
N SER A 885 30.44 -19.46 -40.12
CA SER A 885 29.55 -18.31 -40.29
C SER A 885 28.19 -18.53 -39.60
N ILE A 886 27.63 -19.73 -39.71
CA ILE A 886 26.38 -20.10 -39.02
C ILE A 886 26.55 -20.01 -37.50
N ASP A 887 27.67 -20.52 -36.97
CA ASP A 887 27.98 -20.49 -35.55
C ASP A 887 28.20 -19.05 -35.05
N ILE A 888 28.94 -18.21 -35.78
CA ILE A 888 29.12 -16.79 -35.43
C ILE A 888 27.78 -16.04 -35.44
N CYS A 889 26.94 -16.26 -36.47
CA CYS A 889 25.63 -15.63 -36.60
C CYS A 889 24.56 -16.18 -35.64
N ALA A 890 24.85 -17.26 -34.89
CA ALA A 890 23.97 -17.77 -33.84
C ALA A 890 24.02 -16.91 -32.56
N SER A 891 24.90 -15.90 -32.51
CA SER A 891 25.08 -15.01 -31.37
C SER A 891 23.80 -14.31 -30.94
N SER A 892 23.64 -14.16 -29.64
CA SER A 892 22.48 -13.49 -29.05
C SER A 892 22.61 -11.96 -29.08
N ASN A 893 23.85 -11.43 -29.07
CA ASN A 893 24.22 -10.01 -29.03
C ASN A 893 25.58 -9.74 -29.71
N PHE A 894 25.93 -8.45 -29.84
CA PHE A 894 27.17 -7.98 -30.49
C PHE A 894 28.47 -8.35 -29.77
N CYS A 895 28.51 -8.37 -28.43
CA CYS A 895 29.72 -8.74 -27.68
C CYS A 895 30.11 -10.19 -27.96
N GLU A 896 29.12 -11.08 -27.85
CA GLU A 896 29.27 -12.50 -28.15
C GLU A 896 29.70 -12.71 -29.61
N PHE A 897 29.11 -11.95 -30.53
CA PHE A 897 29.43 -11.98 -31.95
C PHE A 897 30.89 -11.60 -32.24
N ILE A 898 31.41 -10.49 -31.68
CA ILE A 898 32.81 -10.09 -31.84
C ILE A 898 33.76 -11.07 -31.14
N MET A 899 33.38 -11.60 -29.97
CA MET A 899 34.20 -12.60 -29.27
C MET A 899 34.35 -13.89 -30.09
N ARG A 900 33.25 -14.41 -30.68
CA ARG A 900 33.28 -15.59 -31.56
C ARG A 900 34.10 -15.33 -32.82
N LEU A 901 34.06 -14.11 -33.36
CA LEU A 901 34.93 -13.69 -34.46
C LEU A 901 36.42 -13.75 -34.09
N LYS A 902 36.79 -13.21 -32.94
CA LYS A 902 38.18 -13.28 -32.43
C LYS A 902 38.65 -14.71 -32.24
N GLN A 903 37.83 -15.56 -31.62
CA GLN A 903 38.14 -16.98 -31.45
C GLN A 903 38.31 -17.71 -32.79
N SER A 904 37.52 -17.31 -33.78
CA SER A 904 37.54 -17.91 -35.12
C SER A 904 38.83 -17.62 -35.87
N LEU A 905 39.46 -16.44 -35.69
CA LEU A 905 40.73 -16.09 -36.35
C LEU A 905 41.89 -17.05 -36.06
N HIS A 906 41.84 -17.79 -34.95
CA HIS A 906 42.86 -18.76 -34.55
C HIS A 906 42.61 -20.18 -35.08
N LYS A 907 41.53 -20.42 -35.83
CA LYS A 907 41.26 -21.74 -36.40
C LYS A 907 42.20 -22.02 -37.58
N GLU A 908 42.80 -23.21 -37.58
CA GLU A 908 43.75 -23.67 -38.61
C GLU A 908 43.18 -23.62 -40.03
N GLU A 909 41.86 -23.68 -40.16
CA GLU A 909 41.12 -23.68 -41.43
C GLU A 909 41.21 -22.36 -42.22
N LEU A 910 41.70 -21.26 -41.63
CA LEU A 910 41.61 -19.90 -42.21
C LEU A 910 42.85 -19.38 -42.95
N ASP A 911 43.95 -20.13 -43.01
CA ASP A 911 45.21 -19.77 -43.72
C ASP A 911 45.61 -18.29 -43.54
N LEU A 912 45.86 -17.92 -42.27
CA LEU A 912 46.27 -16.58 -41.83
C LEU A 912 47.68 -16.64 -41.24
N THR A 913 48.52 -15.65 -41.58
CA THR A 913 49.82 -15.49 -40.90
C THR A 913 49.63 -14.88 -39.51
N ASP A 914 50.59 -15.07 -38.59
CA ASP A 914 50.56 -14.44 -37.25
C ASP A 914 50.42 -12.91 -37.33
N LYS A 915 50.98 -12.30 -38.38
CA LYS A 915 50.86 -10.86 -38.65
C LYS A 915 49.45 -10.47 -39.06
N ASP A 916 48.80 -11.27 -39.92
CA ASP A 916 47.41 -11.05 -40.30
C ASP A 916 46.50 -11.21 -39.08
N ILE A 917 46.70 -12.27 -38.28
CA ILE A 917 45.96 -12.51 -37.04
C ILE A 917 46.11 -11.31 -36.09
N SER A 918 47.33 -10.79 -35.91
CA SER A 918 47.57 -9.62 -35.04
C SER A 918 46.79 -8.39 -35.51
N HIS A 919 46.93 -7.99 -36.78
CA HIS A 919 46.26 -6.79 -37.29
C HIS A 919 44.73 -6.93 -37.31
N MET A 920 44.22 -8.12 -37.66
CA MET A 920 42.79 -8.42 -37.62
C MET A 920 42.24 -8.41 -36.20
N THR A 921 43.00 -8.95 -35.25
CA THR A 921 42.66 -8.91 -33.82
C THR A 921 42.65 -7.48 -33.29
N ASP A 922 43.60 -6.63 -33.70
CA ASP A 922 43.62 -5.22 -33.30
C ASP A 922 42.40 -4.45 -33.83
N TYR A 923 41.97 -4.71 -35.08
CA TYR A 923 40.73 -4.14 -35.59
C TYR A 923 39.50 -4.66 -34.83
N LEU A 924 39.36 -5.97 -34.63
CA LEU A 924 38.25 -6.51 -33.82
C LEU A 924 38.28 -5.99 -32.38
N ARG A 925 39.47 -5.74 -31.82
CA ARG A 925 39.66 -5.11 -30.51
C ARG A 925 39.24 -3.65 -30.53
N SER A 926 39.40 -2.94 -31.64
CA SER A 926 38.88 -1.58 -31.79
C SER A 926 37.34 -1.52 -31.82
N LEU A 927 36.68 -2.59 -32.26
CA LEU A 927 35.21 -2.71 -32.30
C LEU A 927 34.59 -3.11 -30.95
N ASP A 928 35.35 -3.64 -30.00
CA ASP A 928 34.84 -3.97 -28.66
C ASP A 928 35.62 -3.32 -27.52
N CYS A 929 36.54 -2.40 -27.83
CA CYS A 929 37.17 -1.61 -26.79
C CYS A 929 36.14 -0.72 -26.09
N PRO A 930 36.23 -0.55 -24.75
CA PRO A 930 35.32 0.30 -24.02
C PRO A 930 35.29 1.73 -24.57
N ILE A 931 34.08 2.28 -24.73
CA ILE A 931 33.87 3.70 -24.96
C ILE A 931 33.90 4.38 -23.58
N LEU A 932 34.99 5.09 -23.32
CA LEU A 932 35.25 5.69 -22.01
C LEU A 932 34.50 7.02 -21.85
N THR A 933 33.95 7.22 -20.65
CA THR A 933 33.40 8.51 -20.26
C THR A 933 34.52 9.56 -20.11
N PRO A 934 34.22 10.87 -20.15
CA PRO A 934 35.23 11.90 -19.92
C PRO A 934 35.96 11.81 -18.59
N SER A 935 35.35 11.22 -17.55
CA SER A 935 36.02 10.95 -16.27
C SER A 935 36.96 9.75 -16.38
N GLN A 936 36.51 8.64 -16.95
CA GLN A 936 37.32 7.44 -17.17
C GLN A 936 38.52 7.71 -18.09
N ALA A 937 38.30 8.45 -19.19
CA ALA A 937 39.38 8.86 -20.10
C ALA A 937 40.41 9.77 -19.41
N ARG A 938 39.99 10.57 -18.42
CA ARG A 938 40.91 11.35 -17.58
C ARG A 938 41.69 10.43 -16.66
N GLU A 939 41.03 9.54 -15.93
CA GLU A 939 41.69 8.57 -15.02
C GLU A 939 42.71 7.70 -15.76
N GLU A 940 42.36 7.14 -16.92
CA GLU A 940 43.27 6.33 -17.73
C GLU A 940 44.44 7.17 -18.31
N SER A 941 44.20 8.45 -18.63
CA SER A 941 45.28 9.39 -19.01
C SER A 941 46.21 9.73 -17.84
N TRP A 942 45.68 9.79 -16.61
CA TRP A 942 46.46 10.01 -15.39
C TRP A 942 47.26 8.77 -14.99
N GLU A 943 46.68 7.57 -15.07
CA GLU A 943 47.39 6.30 -14.84
C GLU A 943 48.53 6.11 -15.85
N ASN A 944 48.28 6.30 -17.15
CA ASN A 944 49.33 6.22 -18.16
C ASN A 944 50.45 7.27 -17.96
N LYS A 945 50.12 8.47 -17.45
CA LYS A 945 51.14 9.47 -17.06
C LYS A 945 51.87 9.09 -15.78
N SER A 946 51.17 8.52 -14.80
CA SER A 946 51.75 8.03 -13.54
C SER A 946 52.73 6.88 -13.80
N ASP A 947 52.38 5.96 -14.69
CA ASP A 947 53.25 4.87 -15.12
C ASP A 947 54.46 5.39 -15.90
N TYR A 948 54.27 6.40 -16.75
CA TYR A 948 55.37 7.08 -17.43
C TYR A 948 56.31 7.81 -16.44
N PHE A 949 55.77 8.47 -15.41
CA PHE A 949 56.56 9.10 -14.36
C PHE A 949 57.25 8.08 -13.44
N SER A 950 56.62 6.93 -13.18
CA SER A 950 57.19 5.84 -12.38
C SER A 950 58.34 5.16 -13.15
N ALA A 951 58.17 4.88 -14.45
CA ALA A 951 59.23 4.37 -15.31
C ALA A 951 60.41 5.35 -15.45
N MET A 952 60.15 6.67 -15.40
CA MET A 952 61.19 7.70 -15.43
C MET A 952 61.95 7.81 -14.08
N LEU A 953 61.31 7.48 -12.95
CA LEU A 953 61.93 7.44 -11.62
C LEU A 953 62.70 6.14 -11.36
N GLU A 954 62.35 5.04 -12.05
CA GLU A 954 63.03 3.73 -11.95
C GLU A 954 64.26 3.59 -12.85
N GLY A 955 64.65 4.62 -13.60
CA GLY A 955 65.98 4.71 -14.20
C GLY A 955 66.32 3.64 -15.23
N ASN A 956 65.37 3.24 -16.09
CA ASN A 956 65.65 2.44 -17.28
C ASN A 956 65.10 3.14 -18.53
N VAL A 957 65.87 4.10 -19.06
CA VAL A 957 65.87 4.50 -20.47
C VAL A 957 67.31 4.56 -20.96
#